data_AF-A0A1V5D148-F1
#
_entry.id   AF-A0A1V5D148-F1
#
_cell.length_a   1.000
_cell.length_b   1.000
_cell.length_c   1.000
_cell.angle_alpha   90.00
_cell.angle_beta   90.00
_cell.angle_gamma   90.00
#
_symmetry.space_group_name_H-M   'P 1'
#
loop_
_entity.id
_entity.type
_entity.pdbx_description
1 polymer ?
#
loop_
_entity_poly.entity_id
_entity_poly.type
_entity_poly.pdbx_seq_one_letter_code
_entity_poly.pdbx_strand_id
1 'polypeptide(L)'
;MTAGQELAQEELREIEAASEGAFEVLSVRFPEGDHRSAIAEISVTCFDMPYAEGGIKLRDRERFLIYIPPDFPFDVPSVYTPHRRFSGNPHVQWQTYLCLYQSRNTEWDASDGMFGFISRLELWLRRAALNQLDMEGAPLHPPVAYPTERITVIPRKDTPQVQGTAWFGYAKLRNVSSYRIDIEDWIDISESVTQAAVGAAILLTEPLSWEYPAKAKMLLDQVEKNGVSRAIIRLVMALAADANPADSDLLVIIGAPMRGIRGSHQLKQHLTAWLIKKEMVNGLRLIPNKYSTEEGFRVIGLEVEKLMGKWLDLVDVAWCTVREDRPEIILPRDTGTPMNVFRERTVAVWGCGAIGAPIAETLARAGVKKLVLRDKGIIAPGILSRQPYLDEEIGYSKVGVLAKRLRQIRPDILVIEPKFEDVKSTVLDSEDWTDGADYVIDTTASLAVIEKLESRRGKSTRRVPVASMVVGHRAQQGLVVVSGSRHSGGPVDVLRNVKIAACSKGCLGDYVDEFWPAEPRNDVFQPEPGCSEATFVGSAADSIALAAIMLNLAAVDFHEIEKEADTEDSATAHFVAQPHTALPGIPLYYKFNFQSDIVIEDPQSNFQIRISQAALSEMHTWVRRSALIYGEKAETGGILFGGRDNACRVIWVSEVIGPPADSESSCAHFICGTNGVAEANEEKRQRTRGSTQYIGMWHTHPTSLPAPSETDFLAMHALVNADEPSTHKHLLLILGSDSEQSVELLSGFLFSKKDFGDLEKFGVLERKIQVSALGPLTPQDIIVDQAGRRFMVLSDMHFGTPESSINVAQFRDPLIDYMVSRAPWDEIVFTGDLIDINLSTFTRAIEGGAWQDLNGPLFGFRQFVQELDIRMRRQSPEKGLKHLTQKWIYVPGNHDYKIWDMLSSKLVCDDVLASGKKMGSVPTPVMTGKWIGEESFFAGIFRTYCAQNQVIVEYPNHEINFRQEKMVLTHGHYLDSKQTRFNDLSDYLSNFKSPEEIRKARRRIFIETAQYQTVANTISFTMGFRGLANVLVGPDAFGNKIKKLYHQVGSSLLILLFPREARKGKRLSSKQLRNMGCYLEQFCQYKKLPRWFIFGHTHHQGKEKSNLGVDVYNAGSCYSDRDIPITFLEIETNAQGMPIIQLMCIDRNGNVKRTDYS
;
A
#
# COMPACT_ATOMS: atom_id res chain seq x y z
N MET A 1 44.10 -38.29 -2.74
CA MET A 1 43.49 -37.45 -3.80
C MET A 1 42.05 -37.91 -3.94
N THR A 2 41.07 -37.02 -3.79
CA THR A 2 39.64 -37.33 -3.96
C THR A 2 39.20 -37.04 -5.40
N ALA A 3 38.04 -37.58 -5.80
CA ALA A 3 37.46 -37.32 -7.13
C ALA A 3 37.23 -35.82 -7.39
N GLY A 4 36.80 -35.06 -6.37
CA GLY A 4 36.66 -33.62 -6.47
C GLY A 4 37.99 -32.90 -6.72
N GLN A 5 39.05 -33.31 -6.02
CA GLN A 5 40.36 -32.71 -6.20
C GLN A 5 41.00 -33.06 -7.56
N GLU A 6 40.70 -34.24 -8.10
CA GLU A 6 41.09 -34.67 -9.45
C GLU A 6 40.39 -33.82 -10.52
N LEU A 7 39.07 -33.63 -10.39
CA LEU A 7 38.29 -32.76 -11.28
C LEU A 7 38.84 -31.32 -11.28
N ALA A 8 39.08 -30.74 -10.11
CA ALA A 8 39.66 -29.40 -10.03
C ALA A 8 41.04 -29.30 -10.71
N GLN A 9 41.84 -30.36 -10.63
CA GLN A 9 43.14 -30.40 -11.31
C GLN A 9 42.98 -30.44 -12.83
N GLU A 10 42.06 -31.25 -13.35
CA GLU A 10 41.74 -31.33 -14.77
C GLU A 10 41.27 -29.97 -15.31
N GLU A 11 40.28 -29.36 -14.65
CA GLU A 11 39.74 -28.06 -15.05
C GLU A 11 40.81 -26.94 -14.99
N LEU A 12 41.70 -26.93 -13.99
CA LEU A 12 42.80 -25.97 -13.93
C LEU A 12 43.78 -26.13 -15.10
N ARG A 13 44.03 -27.36 -15.56
CA ARG A 13 44.90 -27.64 -16.72
C ARG A 13 44.21 -27.26 -18.03
N GLU A 14 42.90 -27.42 -18.13
CA GLU A 14 42.12 -26.94 -19.28
C GLU A 14 42.15 -25.41 -19.39
N ILE A 15 41.98 -24.70 -18.26
CA ILE A 15 42.10 -23.24 -18.20
C ILE A 15 43.51 -22.80 -18.65
N GLU A 16 44.56 -23.47 -18.16
CA GLU A 16 45.95 -23.20 -18.56
C GLU A 16 46.14 -23.36 -20.08
N ALA A 17 45.69 -24.47 -20.66
CA ALA A 17 45.81 -24.75 -22.09
C ALA A 17 45.07 -23.73 -22.97
N ALA A 18 43.93 -23.21 -22.51
CA ALA A 18 43.12 -22.23 -23.23
C ALA A 18 43.59 -20.77 -23.07
N SER A 19 44.47 -20.48 -22.10
CA SER A 19 44.79 -19.10 -21.70
C SER A 19 45.85 -18.37 -22.52
N GLU A 20 46.47 -19.03 -23.51
CA GLU A 20 47.59 -18.48 -24.31
C GLU A 20 48.74 -17.89 -23.46
N GLY A 21 48.98 -18.44 -22.26
CA GLY A 21 50.04 -18.01 -21.33
C GLY A 21 49.64 -16.95 -20.31
N ALA A 22 48.37 -16.50 -20.33
CA ALA A 22 47.80 -15.59 -19.33
C ALA A 22 47.57 -16.26 -17.97
N PHE A 23 47.35 -17.57 -17.94
CA PHE A 23 47.18 -18.38 -16.74
C PHE A 23 48.13 -19.59 -16.77
N GLU A 24 48.78 -19.89 -15.65
CA GLU A 24 49.76 -20.97 -15.55
C GLU A 24 49.65 -21.69 -14.20
N VAL A 25 49.63 -23.01 -14.23
CA VAL A 25 49.60 -23.88 -13.05
C VAL A 25 51.03 -24.33 -12.75
N LEU A 26 51.67 -23.64 -11.80
CA LEU A 26 53.07 -23.85 -11.43
C LEU A 26 53.27 -25.18 -10.69
N SER A 27 52.38 -25.51 -9.75
CA SER A 27 52.39 -26.80 -9.06
C SER A 27 51.02 -27.15 -8.48
N VAL A 28 50.71 -28.44 -8.37
CA VAL A 28 49.57 -28.94 -7.59
C VAL A 28 50.10 -29.99 -6.62
N ARG A 29 49.85 -29.79 -5.33
CA ARG A 29 50.32 -30.66 -4.25
C ARG A 29 49.13 -31.24 -3.50
N PHE A 30 49.12 -32.57 -3.38
CA PHE A 30 48.12 -33.31 -2.60
C PHE A 30 48.75 -33.68 -1.26
N PRO A 31 48.27 -33.15 -0.13
CA PRO A 31 48.80 -33.52 1.18
C PRO A 31 48.50 -34.98 1.52
N GLU A 32 49.39 -35.61 2.30
CA GLU A 32 49.15 -36.95 2.86
C GLU A 32 48.06 -36.88 3.96
N GLY A 33 47.05 -37.74 3.83
CA GLY A 33 45.91 -37.89 4.76
C GLY A 33 44.56 -37.57 4.14
N ASP A 34 43.53 -38.36 4.47
CA ASP A 34 42.15 -38.13 4.05
C ASP A 34 41.61 -36.79 4.57
N HIS A 35 40.74 -36.15 3.79
CA HIS A 35 40.03 -34.90 4.11
C HIS A 35 40.88 -33.61 4.18
N ARG A 36 42.10 -33.58 3.64
CA ARG A 36 42.91 -32.36 3.55
C ARG A 36 42.79 -31.70 2.16
N SER A 37 42.79 -30.37 2.13
CA SER A 37 42.72 -29.61 0.88
C SER A 37 44.00 -29.77 0.03
N ALA A 38 43.85 -30.01 -1.26
CA ALA A 38 44.97 -29.93 -2.22
C ALA A 38 45.37 -28.47 -2.42
N ILE A 39 46.64 -28.20 -2.71
CA ILE A 39 47.17 -26.85 -2.88
C ILE A 39 47.69 -26.68 -4.30
N ALA A 40 47.04 -25.84 -5.09
CA ALA A 40 47.51 -25.42 -6.40
C ALA A 40 48.18 -24.05 -6.32
N GLU A 41 49.44 -23.95 -6.76
CA GLU A 41 50.12 -22.67 -6.98
C GLU A 41 49.93 -22.26 -8.44
N ILE A 42 49.31 -21.10 -8.65
CA ILE A 42 48.99 -20.56 -9.97
C ILE A 42 49.66 -19.22 -10.19
N SER A 43 49.89 -18.87 -11.44
CA SER A 43 50.38 -17.56 -11.88
C SER A 43 49.40 -16.96 -12.89
N VAL A 44 49.02 -15.70 -12.69
CA VAL A 44 48.06 -14.99 -13.55
C VAL A 44 48.68 -13.68 -14.03
N THR A 45 48.56 -13.36 -15.32
CA THR A 45 48.98 -12.07 -15.87
C THR A 45 48.03 -10.95 -15.45
N CYS A 46 48.57 -9.79 -15.10
CA CYS A 46 47.80 -8.61 -14.72
C CYS A 46 48.28 -7.31 -15.41
N PHE A 47 49.12 -7.41 -16.45
CA PHE A 47 49.78 -6.26 -17.09
C PHE A 47 48.80 -5.25 -17.71
N ASP A 48 47.62 -5.70 -18.12
CA ASP A 48 46.56 -4.90 -18.74
C ASP A 48 45.46 -4.49 -17.74
N MET A 49 45.63 -4.81 -16.45
CA MET A 49 44.63 -4.48 -15.44
C MET A 49 44.62 -2.98 -15.12
N PRO A 50 43.45 -2.35 -15.09
CA PRO A 50 43.34 -0.92 -14.82
C PRO A 50 43.61 -0.61 -13.35
N TYR A 51 44.26 0.54 -13.09
CA TYR A 51 44.60 0.99 -11.74
C TYR A 51 43.92 2.33 -11.43
N ALA A 52 43.41 2.46 -10.20
CA ALA A 52 42.91 3.72 -9.65
C ALA A 52 43.57 4.04 -8.30
N GLU A 53 43.58 5.33 -7.94
CA GLU A 53 44.14 5.78 -6.66
C GLU A 53 43.44 5.11 -5.46
N GLY A 54 44.24 4.63 -4.51
CA GLY A 54 43.76 3.83 -3.36
C GLY A 54 43.50 2.34 -3.66
N GLY A 55 43.65 1.90 -4.91
CA GLY A 55 43.55 0.48 -5.27
C GLY A 55 44.85 -0.31 -5.04
N ILE A 56 44.76 -1.63 -5.16
CA ILE A 56 45.93 -2.52 -5.05
C ILE A 56 46.78 -2.41 -6.31
N LYS A 57 48.03 -1.97 -6.19
CA LYS A 57 48.99 -1.99 -7.31
C LYS A 57 49.39 -3.42 -7.62
N LEU A 58 48.91 -3.99 -8.71
CA LEU A 58 49.29 -5.33 -9.17
C LEU A 58 50.63 -5.30 -9.93
N ARG A 59 51.36 -6.42 -9.92
CA ARG A 59 52.53 -6.66 -10.79
C ARG A 59 52.06 -7.16 -12.15
N ASP A 60 52.90 -7.09 -13.16
CA ASP A 60 52.60 -7.64 -14.51
C ASP A 60 52.17 -9.11 -14.47
N ARG A 61 52.65 -9.86 -13.47
CA ARG A 61 52.22 -11.23 -13.17
C ARG A 61 52.13 -11.43 -11.65
N GLU A 62 51.00 -11.96 -11.18
CA GLU A 62 50.74 -12.27 -9.77
C GLU A 62 50.69 -13.78 -9.55
N ARG A 63 50.96 -14.21 -8.31
CA ARG A 63 50.89 -15.63 -7.91
C ARG A 63 49.87 -15.82 -6.79
N PHE A 64 49.17 -16.95 -6.82
CA PHE A 64 48.17 -17.31 -5.81
C PHE A 64 48.29 -18.80 -5.42
N LEU A 65 47.86 -19.09 -4.20
CA LEU A 65 47.70 -20.44 -3.66
C LEU A 65 46.20 -20.74 -3.54
N ILE A 66 45.71 -21.73 -4.28
CA ILE A 66 44.33 -22.20 -4.20
C ILE A 66 44.30 -23.47 -3.37
N TYR A 67 43.50 -23.45 -2.29
CA TYR A 67 43.23 -24.61 -1.45
C TYR A 67 41.91 -25.23 -1.88
N ILE A 68 42.00 -26.42 -2.46
CA ILE A 68 40.90 -27.17 -3.08
C ILE A 68 40.38 -28.18 -2.07
N PRO A 69 39.14 -28.04 -1.57
CA PRO A 69 38.58 -28.96 -0.58
C PRO A 69 38.36 -30.37 -1.18
N PRO A 70 38.29 -31.40 -0.32
CA PRO A 70 38.06 -32.79 -0.77
C PRO A 70 36.75 -32.98 -1.54
N ASP A 71 35.69 -32.24 -1.18
CA ASP A 71 34.34 -32.36 -1.73
C ASP A 71 34.03 -31.30 -2.82
N PHE A 72 35.07 -30.80 -3.49
CA PHE A 72 34.90 -29.95 -4.68
C PHE A 72 34.08 -30.70 -5.76
N PRO A 73 33.14 -30.05 -6.48
CA PRO A 73 32.81 -28.63 -6.48
C PRO A 73 31.71 -28.20 -5.49
N PHE A 74 31.23 -29.08 -4.62
CA PHE A 74 30.19 -28.75 -3.64
C PHE A 74 30.73 -27.88 -2.50
N ASP A 75 31.99 -28.10 -2.11
CA ASP A 75 32.74 -27.18 -1.25
C ASP A 75 33.56 -26.17 -2.08
N VAL A 76 33.44 -24.89 -1.70
CA VAL A 76 34.12 -23.79 -2.40
C VAL A 76 35.61 -23.76 -2.06
N PRO A 77 36.52 -23.65 -3.05
CA PRO A 77 37.93 -23.43 -2.78
C PRO A 77 38.22 -22.08 -2.10
N SER A 78 39.43 -21.97 -1.55
CA SER A 78 39.94 -20.73 -0.96
C SER A 78 41.22 -20.28 -1.66
N VAL A 79 41.45 -18.98 -1.73
CA VAL A 79 42.62 -18.41 -2.41
C VAL A 79 43.43 -17.51 -1.47
N TYR A 80 44.75 -17.61 -1.57
CA TYR A 80 45.70 -16.84 -0.77
C TYR A 80 46.81 -16.27 -1.65
N THR A 81 47.39 -15.14 -1.24
CA THR A 81 48.63 -14.62 -1.82
C THR A 81 49.85 -15.20 -1.08
N PRO A 82 50.95 -15.54 -1.77
CA PRO A 82 52.20 -16.00 -1.12
C PRO A 82 52.99 -14.86 -0.45
N HIS A 83 52.46 -13.64 -0.46
CA HIS A 83 53.06 -12.43 0.10
C HIS A 83 52.01 -11.58 0.84
N ARG A 84 52.45 -10.57 1.60
CA ARG A 84 51.57 -9.71 2.41
C ARG A 84 51.28 -8.32 1.81
N ARG A 85 51.66 -8.09 0.56
CA ARG A 85 51.57 -6.76 -0.09
C ARG A 85 50.14 -6.23 -0.24
N PHE A 86 49.15 -7.11 -0.22
CA PHE A 86 47.73 -6.74 -0.32
C PHE A 86 47.11 -6.41 1.06
N SER A 87 47.84 -6.62 2.15
CA SER A 87 47.36 -6.37 3.51
C SER A 87 46.90 -4.91 3.71
N GLY A 88 45.86 -4.73 4.52
CA GLY A 88 45.26 -3.43 4.81
C GLY A 88 44.18 -2.98 3.81
N ASN A 89 43.93 -3.77 2.76
CA ASN A 89 42.85 -3.53 1.81
C ASN A 89 41.59 -4.33 2.17
N PRO A 90 40.38 -3.84 1.80
CA PRO A 90 39.15 -4.60 1.97
C PRO A 90 39.21 -6.00 1.35
N HIS A 91 38.49 -6.96 1.94
CA HIS A 91 38.42 -8.36 1.49
C HIS A 91 39.75 -9.12 1.45
N VAL A 92 40.81 -8.59 2.08
CA VAL A 92 42.05 -9.30 2.37
C VAL A 92 42.09 -9.60 3.87
N GLN A 93 42.03 -10.88 4.24
CA GLN A 93 42.03 -11.33 5.63
C GLN A 93 43.33 -12.06 5.96
N TRP A 94 43.76 -11.98 7.22
CA TRP A 94 45.07 -12.47 7.70
C TRP A 94 46.26 -12.09 6.81
N GLN A 95 46.22 -10.88 6.24
CA GLN A 95 47.25 -10.34 5.35
C GLN A 95 47.43 -11.07 4.00
N THR A 96 46.81 -12.24 3.79
CA THR A 96 47.05 -13.09 2.61
C THR A 96 45.81 -13.79 2.04
N TYR A 97 44.74 -14.03 2.79
CA TYR A 97 43.52 -14.67 2.30
C TYR A 97 42.64 -13.68 1.54
N LEU A 98 42.13 -14.05 0.36
CA LEU A 98 41.22 -13.19 -0.41
C LEU A 98 39.78 -13.69 -0.30
N CYS A 99 38.89 -12.81 0.18
CA CYS A 99 37.46 -13.07 0.24
C CYS A 99 36.82 -12.77 -1.12
N LEU A 100 36.54 -13.80 -1.91
CA LEU A 100 35.98 -13.65 -3.27
C LEU A 100 34.45 -13.49 -3.29
N TYR A 101 33.77 -13.86 -2.21
CA TYR A 101 32.30 -13.98 -2.16
C TYR A 101 31.74 -13.20 -0.97
N GLN A 102 30.69 -12.43 -1.20
CA GLN A 102 29.91 -11.79 -0.13
C GLN A 102 28.98 -12.80 0.55
N SER A 103 28.45 -13.75 -0.23
CA SER A 103 27.61 -14.85 0.25
C SER A 103 27.90 -16.11 -0.56
N ARG A 104 28.72 -17.00 0.01
CA ARG A 104 29.18 -18.22 -0.68
C ARG A 104 28.01 -19.07 -1.18
N ASN A 105 26.96 -19.25 -0.36
CA ASN A 105 25.82 -20.12 -0.69
C ASN A 105 24.92 -19.58 -1.82
N THR A 106 25.07 -18.32 -2.22
CA THR A 106 24.26 -17.71 -3.29
C THR A 106 25.09 -17.33 -4.51
N GLU A 107 26.39 -17.09 -4.35
CA GLU A 107 27.27 -16.64 -5.43
C GLU A 107 28.17 -17.73 -6.00
N TRP A 108 28.44 -18.80 -5.26
CA TRP A 108 29.15 -19.97 -5.78
C TRP A 108 28.16 -20.84 -6.55
N ASP A 109 28.43 -21.05 -7.84
CA ASP A 109 27.75 -22.06 -8.63
C ASP A 109 28.66 -23.29 -8.74
N ALA A 110 28.26 -24.38 -8.09
CA ALA A 110 29.02 -25.62 -8.13
C ALA A 110 29.11 -26.20 -9.55
N SER A 111 28.22 -25.84 -10.48
CA SER A 111 28.32 -26.32 -11.86
C SER A 111 29.43 -25.64 -12.67
N ASP A 112 29.90 -24.46 -12.25
CA ASP A 112 30.94 -23.71 -12.97
C ASP A 112 32.37 -24.16 -12.62
N GLY A 113 32.54 -24.94 -11.55
CA GLY A 113 33.82 -25.50 -11.14
C GLY A 113 34.97 -24.47 -11.03
N MET A 114 36.18 -24.87 -11.43
CA MET A 114 37.36 -23.99 -11.42
C MET A 114 37.25 -22.84 -12.41
N PHE A 115 36.49 -22.99 -13.50
CA PHE A 115 36.27 -21.91 -14.46
C PHE A 115 35.58 -20.72 -13.77
N GLY A 116 34.47 -20.96 -13.07
CA GLY A 116 33.77 -19.94 -12.30
C GLY A 116 34.64 -19.35 -11.18
N PHE A 117 35.39 -20.20 -10.47
CA PHE A 117 36.28 -19.77 -9.39
C PHE A 117 37.38 -18.81 -9.89
N ILE A 118 38.05 -19.16 -10.99
CA ILE A 118 39.11 -18.33 -11.58
C ILE A 118 38.53 -17.04 -12.18
N SER A 119 37.39 -17.09 -12.88
CA SER A 119 36.70 -15.88 -13.33
C SER A 119 36.35 -14.94 -12.17
N ARG A 120 35.96 -15.50 -11.01
CA ARG A 120 35.70 -14.70 -9.81
C ARG A 120 36.98 -14.09 -9.22
N LEU A 121 38.09 -14.83 -9.21
CA LEU A 121 39.39 -14.31 -8.79
C LEU A 121 39.85 -13.16 -9.70
N GLU A 122 39.70 -13.29 -11.01
CA GLU A 122 40.03 -12.22 -11.97
C GLU A 122 39.19 -10.96 -11.72
N LEU A 123 37.86 -11.12 -11.56
CA LEU A 123 36.96 -10.02 -11.24
C LEU A 123 37.36 -9.34 -9.92
N TRP A 124 37.73 -10.13 -8.91
CA TRP A 124 38.21 -9.61 -7.64
C TRP A 124 39.47 -8.76 -7.83
N LEU A 125 40.48 -9.26 -8.57
CA LEU A 125 41.73 -8.54 -8.83
C LEU A 125 41.47 -7.22 -9.57
N ARG A 126 40.61 -7.23 -10.58
CA ARG A 126 40.22 -6.03 -11.33
C ARG A 126 39.55 -4.99 -10.43
N ARG A 127 38.61 -5.42 -9.57
CA ARG A 127 37.97 -4.52 -8.60
C ARG A 127 38.94 -4.03 -7.54
N ALA A 128 39.87 -4.87 -7.08
CA ALA A 128 40.90 -4.51 -6.12
C ALA A 128 41.83 -3.43 -6.66
N ALA A 129 42.30 -3.57 -7.91
CA ALA A 129 43.16 -2.60 -8.57
C ALA A 129 42.47 -1.25 -8.80
N LEU A 130 41.14 -1.26 -8.96
CA LEU A 130 40.30 -0.07 -9.14
C LEU A 130 39.77 0.54 -7.84
N ASN A 131 40.10 -0.01 -6.65
CA ASN A 131 39.53 0.40 -5.36
C ASN A 131 37.99 0.25 -5.28
N GLN A 132 37.45 -0.80 -5.93
CA GLN A 132 36.02 -1.05 -6.09
C GLN A 132 35.51 -2.28 -5.31
N LEU A 133 36.30 -2.80 -4.37
CA LEU A 133 35.89 -3.98 -3.58
C LEU A 133 34.69 -3.68 -2.65
N ASP A 134 34.63 -2.47 -2.09
CA ASP A 134 33.43 -1.94 -1.42
C ASP A 134 33.00 -0.65 -2.12
N MET A 135 32.08 -0.68 -3.08
CA MET A 135 31.65 0.56 -3.74
C MET A 135 30.87 1.48 -2.79
N GLU A 136 30.85 2.79 -3.03
CA GLU A 136 29.90 3.68 -2.35
C GLU A 136 28.47 3.14 -2.55
N GLY A 137 27.69 3.10 -1.48
CA GLY A 137 26.36 2.49 -1.50
C GLY A 137 26.33 0.99 -1.19
N ALA A 138 27.48 0.29 -1.09
CA ALA A 138 27.54 -1.11 -0.67
C ALA A 138 27.50 -1.27 0.85
N PRO A 139 26.96 -2.39 1.39
CA PRO A 139 27.06 -2.71 2.81
C PRO A 139 28.53 -2.81 3.26
N LEU A 140 28.86 -2.27 4.43
CA LEU A 140 30.18 -2.48 5.02
C LEU A 140 30.34 -3.92 5.49
N HIS A 141 31.50 -4.49 5.21
CA HIS A 141 31.91 -5.80 5.72
C HIS A 141 32.79 -5.63 6.96
N PRO A 142 32.24 -5.71 8.18
CA PRO A 142 33.05 -5.58 9.38
C PRO A 142 34.09 -6.73 9.44
N PRO A 143 35.18 -6.53 10.18
CA PRO A 143 36.23 -7.54 10.33
C PRO A 143 35.66 -8.85 10.88
N VAL A 144 36.13 -10.00 10.39
CA VAL A 144 35.70 -11.30 10.93
C VAL A 144 36.47 -11.59 12.22
N ALA A 145 35.76 -11.62 13.35
CA ALA A 145 36.27 -12.21 14.59
C ALA A 145 35.89 -13.70 14.58
N TYR A 146 36.89 -14.59 14.64
CA TYR A 146 36.64 -16.03 14.71
C TYR A 146 36.43 -16.41 16.18
N PRO A 147 35.21 -16.80 16.57
CA PRO A 147 34.89 -17.07 17.97
C PRO A 147 35.69 -18.27 18.46
N THR A 148 36.44 -18.05 19.54
CA THR A 148 37.19 -19.10 20.26
C THR A 148 36.44 -19.56 21.51
N GLU A 149 35.42 -18.82 21.94
CA GLU A 149 34.52 -19.16 23.03
C GLU A 149 33.14 -19.59 22.53
N ARG A 150 32.49 -20.48 23.29
CA ARG A 150 31.14 -20.99 22.95
C ARG A 150 30.00 -20.03 23.35
N ILE A 151 30.32 -18.94 24.04
CA ILE A 151 29.33 -17.96 24.50
C ILE A 151 28.84 -17.12 23.32
N THR A 152 27.52 -16.97 23.21
CA THR A 152 26.86 -16.06 22.29
C THR A 152 26.29 -14.86 23.07
N VAL A 153 26.66 -13.66 22.64
CA VAL A 153 26.20 -12.38 23.20
C VAL A 153 25.10 -11.80 22.31
N ILE A 154 23.95 -11.48 22.90
CA ILE A 154 22.79 -10.90 22.20
C ILE A 154 22.56 -9.46 22.70
N PRO A 155 22.92 -8.42 21.94
CA PRO A 155 22.57 -7.06 22.29
C PRO A 155 21.08 -6.81 22.00
N ARG A 156 20.30 -6.54 23.04
CA ARG A 156 18.84 -6.30 22.96
C ARG A 156 18.48 -4.81 22.85
N LYS A 157 19.41 -3.92 23.19
CA LYS A 157 19.21 -2.46 23.21
C LYS A 157 20.22 -1.73 22.35
N ASP A 158 19.76 -0.71 21.64
CA ASP A 158 20.59 0.17 20.80
C ASP A 158 21.76 0.75 21.60
N THR A 159 22.90 0.92 20.95
CA THR A 159 24.10 1.48 21.60
C THR A 159 23.92 2.97 21.89
N PRO A 160 24.54 3.51 22.96
CA PRO A 160 24.70 4.95 23.15
C PRO A 160 25.24 5.65 21.90
N GLN A 161 24.79 6.88 21.65
CA GLN A 161 25.32 7.67 20.54
C GLN A 161 26.74 8.16 20.85
N VAL A 162 27.65 7.99 19.88
CA VAL A 162 29.04 8.40 19.99
C VAL A 162 29.25 9.64 19.11
N GLN A 163 29.56 10.79 19.72
CA GLN A 163 29.80 12.06 19.02
C GLN A 163 31.12 12.69 19.48
N GLY A 164 32.09 12.79 18.56
CA GLY A 164 33.37 13.49 18.77
C GLY A 164 34.39 12.81 19.71
N THR A 165 33.94 12.04 20.70
CA THR A 165 34.80 11.27 21.62
C THR A 165 34.24 9.87 21.86
N ALA A 166 35.11 8.90 22.16
CA ALA A 166 34.70 7.54 22.46
C ALA A 166 33.84 7.49 23.73
N TRP A 167 32.82 6.62 23.73
CA TRP A 167 31.98 6.38 24.90
C TRP A 167 32.53 5.23 25.73
N PHE A 168 32.47 5.37 27.06
CA PHE A 168 32.92 4.37 28.02
C PHE A 168 31.81 4.12 29.04
N GLY A 169 31.64 2.87 29.44
CA GLY A 169 30.66 2.52 30.46
C GLY A 169 30.54 1.04 30.66
N TYR A 170 29.35 0.62 31.04
CA TYR A 170 29.01 -0.76 31.34
C TYR A 170 27.88 -1.25 30.46
N ALA A 171 27.95 -2.51 30.05
CA ALA A 171 26.82 -3.22 29.46
C ALA A 171 26.14 -4.04 30.55
N LYS A 172 24.84 -3.84 30.78
CA LYS A 172 24.06 -4.63 31.75
C LYS A 172 23.75 -6.00 31.17
N LEU A 173 24.18 -7.06 31.85
CA LEU A 173 24.14 -8.43 31.35
C LEU A 173 23.04 -9.25 32.02
N ARG A 174 22.38 -10.12 31.24
CA ARG A 174 21.51 -11.19 31.73
C ARG A 174 22.01 -12.54 31.21
N ASN A 175 22.38 -13.43 32.13
CA ASN A 175 22.72 -14.81 31.79
C ASN A 175 21.43 -15.61 31.55
N VAL A 176 21.17 -15.98 30.29
CA VAL A 176 19.98 -16.75 29.88
C VAL A 176 20.27 -18.25 29.96
N SER A 177 21.48 -18.66 29.57
CA SER A 177 21.95 -20.05 29.68
C SER A 177 23.48 -20.09 29.72
N SER A 178 24.06 -21.29 29.85
CA SER A 178 25.52 -21.49 29.79
C SER A 178 26.16 -21.09 28.46
N TYR A 179 25.37 -20.82 27.42
CA TYR A 179 25.85 -20.45 26.08
C TYR A 179 25.34 -19.09 25.62
N ARG A 180 24.51 -18.40 26.42
CA ARG A 180 23.83 -17.15 26.00
C ARG A 180 23.83 -16.11 27.10
N ILE A 181 24.35 -14.93 26.75
CA ILE A 181 24.31 -13.71 27.57
C ILE A 181 23.63 -12.61 26.76
N ASP A 182 22.61 -11.98 27.34
CA ASP A 182 21.95 -10.82 26.72
C ASP A 182 22.54 -9.52 27.28
N ILE A 183 22.77 -8.51 26.43
CA ILE A 183 22.98 -7.12 26.88
C ILE A 183 21.61 -6.45 26.89
N GLU A 184 21.09 -6.18 28.08
CA GLU A 184 19.75 -5.60 28.26
C GLU A 184 19.77 -4.08 28.28
N ASP A 185 20.89 -3.47 28.71
CA ASP A 185 21.03 -2.02 28.80
C ASP A 185 22.49 -1.56 28.77
N TRP A 186 22.69 -0.24 28.69
CA TRP A 186 23.98 0.44 28.75
C TRP A 186 23.96 1.46 29.88
N ILE A 187 25.02 1.49 30.69
CA ILE A 187 25.18 2.37 31.85
C ILE A 187 26.42 3.22 31.62
N ASP A 188 26.32 4.53 31.80
CA ASP A 188 27.47 5.43 31.63
C ASP A 188 28.54 5.21 32.72
N ILE A 189 29.82 5.41 32.40
CA ILE A 189 30.92 5.22 33.37
C ILE A 189 30.80 6.14 34.60
N SER A 190 30.10 7.27 34.47
CA SER A 190 29.88 8.22 35.56
C SER A 190 28.86 7.73 36.61
N GLU A 191 28.06 6.72 36.29
CA GLU A 191 27.06 6.15 37.19
C GLU A 191 27.67 5.10 38.12
N SER A 192 27.29 5.12 39.40
CA SER A 192 27.75 4.13 40.38
C SER A 192 27.03 2.80 40.17
N VAL A 193 27.81 1.73 39.98
CA VAL A 193 27.29 0.38 39.79
C VAL A 193 27.91 -0.56 40.82
N THR A 194 27.10 -1.19 41.66
CA THR A 194 27.56 -2.16 42.66
C THR A 194 26.75 -3.44 42.57
N GLN A 195 27.42 -4.60 42.48
CA GLN A 195 26.82 -5.93 42.37
C GLN A 195 25.88 -6.13 41.17
N ALA A 196 26.11 -5.39 40.08
CA ALA A 196 25.38 -5.63 38.84
C ALA A 196 26.21 -6.58 37.96
N ALA A 197 25.57 -7.59 37.37
CA ALA A 197 26.20 -8.40 36.33
C ALA A 197 26.45 -7.50 35.11
N VAL A 198 27.68 -7.00 34.95
CA VAL A 198 28.04 -6.02 33.91
C VAL A 198 29.28 -6.42 33.11
N GLY A 199 29.30 -6.03 31.84
CA GLY A 199 30.51 -6.05 31.01
C GLY A 199 31.13 -4.67 30.91
N ALA A 200 32.44 -4.59 30.73
CA ALA A 200 33.11 -3.34 30.37
C ALA A 200 32.77 -3.00 28.91
N ALA A 201 32.41 -1.75 28.61
CA ALA A 201 32.02 -1.35 27.26
C ALA A 201 32.78 -0.10 26.79
N ILE A 202 33.30 -0.16 25.57
CA ILE A 202 34.01 0.93 24.89
C ILE A 202 33.47 1.06 23.48
N LEU A 203 32.91 2.22 23.12
CA LEU A 203 32.41 2.50 21.78
C LEU A 203 33.25 3.59 21.13
N LEU A 204 33.87 3.25 20.00
CA LEU A 204 34.85 4.09 19.32
C LEU A 204 34.17 5.07 18.35
N THR A 205 34.88 6.15 18.03
CA THR A 205 34.46 7.19 17.07
C THR A 205 34.84 6.87 15.63
N GLU A 206 35.87 6.05 15.45
CA GLU A 206 36.47 5.73 14.14
C GLU A 206 36.49 4.21 13.92
N PRO A 207 36.45 3.74 12.65
CA PRO A 207 36.53 2.32 12.33
C PRO A 207 37.84 1.66 12.83
N LEU A 208 37.75 0.40 13.27
CA LEU A 208 38.94 -0.42 13.55
C LEU A 208 39.52 -1.00 12.24
N SER A 209 40.70 -1.63 12.34
CA SER A 209 41.28 -2.36 11.22
C SER A 209 40.34 -3.47 10.73
N TRP A 210 40.38 -3.76 9.42
CA TRP A 210 39.60 -4.82 8.75
C TRP A 210 39.91 -6.26 9.22
N GLU A 211 40.81 -6.42 10.20
CA GLU A 211 41.10 -7.67 10.89
C GLU A 211 41.09 -7.42 12.41
N TYR A 212 40.42 -8.28 13.18
CA TYR A 212 40.54 -8.26 14.64
C TYR A 212 41.80 -9.01 15.08
N PRO A 213 42.59 -8.43 15.98
CA PRO A 213 43.83 -9.06 16.44
C PRO A 213 43.58 -10.31 17.28
N ALA A 214 44.46 -11.29 17.13
CA ALA A 214 44.47 -12.52 17.93
C ALA A 214 45.08 -12.31 19.33
N LYS A 215 45.96 -11.30 19.49
CA LYS A 215 46.65 -10.99 20.75
C LYS A 215 46.05 -9.77 21.43
N ALA A 216 45.92 -9.82 22.76
CA ALA A 216 45.31 -8.75 23.55
C ALA A 216 46.05 -7.41 23.38
N LYS A 217 47.39 -7.43 23.37
CA LYS A 217 48.22 -6.24 23.08
C LYS A 217 47.85 -5.55 21.78
N MET A 218 47.74 -6.29 20.69
CA MET A 218 47.45 -5.72 19.38
C MET A 218 46.06 -5.07 19.34
N LEU A 219 45.09 -5.59 20.10
CA LEU A 219 43.77 -4.97 20.25
C LEU A 219 43.87 -3.66 21.00
N LEU A 220 44.57 -3.65 22.13
CA LEU A 220 44.79 -2.44 22.92
C LEU A 220 45.54 -1.37 22.11
N ASP A 221 46.55 -1.75 21.33
CA ASP A 221 47.27 -0.85 20.42
C ASP A 221 46.32 -0.24 19.38
N GLN A 222 45.36 -1.00 18.86
CA GLN A 222 44.42 -0.52 17.87
C GLN A 222 43.36 0.42 18.48
N VAL A 223 42.88 0.12 19.69
CA VAL A 223 41.99 1.01 20.45
C VAL A 223 42.71 2.32 20.82
N GLU A 224 43.99 2.25 21.15
CA GLU A 224 44.85 3.40 21.43
C GLU A 224 45.06 4.30 20.20
N LYS A 225 45.26 3.71 19.01
CA LYS A 225 45.29 4.46 17.74
C LYS A 225 43.98 5.19 17.44
N ASN A 226 42.86 4.72 17.99
CA ASN A 226 41.55 5.35 17.88
C ASN A 226 41.30 6.40 18.98
N GLY A 227 42.36 6.87 19.65
CA GLY A 227 42.29 7.99 20.60
C GLY A 227 41.95 7.60 22.04
N VAL A 228 41.88 6.32 22.37
CA VAL A 228 41.57 5.84 23.73
C VAL A 228 42.83 5.34 24.44
N SER A 229 43.32 6.09 25.43
CA SER A 229 44.54 5.71 26.14
C SER A 229 44.41 4.37 26.89
N ARG A 230 45.50 3.60 26.98
CA ARG A 230 45.53 2.33 27.75
C ARG A 230 45.13 2.50 29.21
N ALA A 231 45.42 3.67 29.80
CA ALA A 231 45.04 3.97 31.18
C ALA A 231 43.51 3.96 31.35
N ILE A 232 42.78 4.53 30.38
CA ILE A 232 41.31 4.55 30.38
C ILE A 232 40.77 3.13 30.18
N ILE A 233 41.29 2.37 29.22
CA ILE A 233 40.82 0.98 28.96
C ILE A 233 40.94 0.13 30.23
N ARG A 234 42.10 0.20 30.92
CA ARG A 234 42.33 -0.52 32.18
C ARG A 234 41.40 -0.06 33.28
N LEU A 235 41.16 1.25 33.40
CA LEU A 235 40.26 1.80 34.40
C LEU A 235 38.84 1.27 34.21
N VAL A 236 38.30 1.33 32.98
CA VAL A 236 36.95 0.82 32.66
C VAL A 236 36.84 -0.68 32.99
N MET A 237 37.83 -1.48 32.61
CA MET A 237 37.86 -2.91 32.94
C MET A 237 37.95 -3.17 34.46
N ALA A 238 38.77 -2.39 35.19
CA ALA A 238 38.92 -2.55 36.64
C ALA A 238 37.64 -2.16 37.39
N LEU A 239 37.00 -1.05 37.00
CA LEU A 239 35.72 -0.63 37.57
C LEU A 239 34.61 -1.66 37.29
N ALA A 240 34.54 -2.19 36.07
CA ALA A 240 33.59 -3.26 35.74
C ALA A 240 33.88 -4.55 36.53
N ALA A 241 35.15 -4.89 36.75
CA ALA A 241 35.55 -6.04 37.56
C ALA A 241 35.14 -5.88 39.04
N ASP A 242 35.23 -4.67 39.57
CA ASP A 242 34.83 -4.32 40.94
C ASP A 242 33.30 -4.30 41.12
N ALA A 243 32.58 -3.85 40.10
CA ALA A 243 31.11 -3.86 40.08
C ALA A 243 30.50 -5.28 40.06
N ASN A 244 31.25 -6.28 39.60
CA ASN A 244 30.84 -7.69 39.55
C ASN A 244 31.25 -8.49 40.80
N PRO A 245 30.54 -9.58 41.14
CA PRO A 245 30.93 -10.47 42.23
C PRO A 245 32.38 -11.00 42.12
N ALA A 246 33.02 -11.25 43.27
CA ALA A 246 34.34 -11.88 43.31
C ALA A 246 34.33 -13.23 42.57
N ASP A 247 35.44 -13.56 41.88
CA ASP A 247 35.60 -14.78 41.07
C ASP A 247 34.68 -14.91 39.83
N SER A 248 34.19 -13.78 39.29
CA SER A 248 33.48 -13.74 38.00
C SER A 248 34.41 -13.55 36.80
N ASP A 249 34.06 -14.14 35.66
CA ASP A 249 34.59 -13.72 34.36
C ASP A 249 34.13 -12.28 34.03
N LEU A 250 34.85 -11.60 33.14
CA LEU A 250 34.51 -10.25 32.68
C LEU A 250 34.32 -10.26 31.16
N LEU A 251 33.13 -9.87 30.72
CA LEU A 251 32.88 -9.58 29.31
C LEU A 251 33.37 -8.17 28.99
N VAL A 252 34.14 -8.00 27.92
CA VAL A 252 34.51 -6.67 27.41
C VAL A 252 33.97 -6.51 26.01
N ILE A 253 33.26 -5.41 25.80
CA ILE A 253 32.55 -5.08 24.57
C ILE A 253 33.25 -3.91 23.91
N ILE A 254 33.63 -4.10 22.65
CA ILE A 254 34.22 -3.05 21.82
C ILE A 254 33.28 -2.82 20.65
N GLY A 255 32.77 -1.59 20.54
CA GLY A 255 32.01 -1.10 19.40
C GLY A 255 32.87 -0.20 18.53
N ALA A 256 32.76 -0.32 17.21
CA ALA A 256 33.26 0.69 16.29
C ALA A 256 32.28 0.92 15.13
N PRO A 257 32.25 2.13 14.51
CA PRO A 257 31.32 2.51 13.45
C PRO A 257 31.62 1.77 12.14
N MET A 258 31.25 0.49 12.07
CA MET A 258 31.57 -0.42 10.96
C MET A 258 30.33 -1.17 10.44
N ARG A 259 29.12 -0.79 10.88
CA ARG A 259 27.86 -1.28 10.31
C ARG A 259 27.16 -0.17 9.52
N GLY A 260 26.59 -0.51 8.38
CA GLY A 260 25.85 0.42 7.54
C GLY A 260 26.31 0.35 6.09
N ILE A 261 26.14 1.45 5.37
CA ILE A 261 26.46 1.57 3.95
C ILE A 261 27.70 2.45 3.79
N ARG A 262 28.67 2.03 2.97
CA ARG A 262 29.87 2.82 2.67
C ARG A 262 29.49 4.16 2.05
N GLY A 263 30.01 5.26 2.60
CA GLY A 263 29.68 6.63 2.19
C GLY A 263 28.50 7.25 2.95
N SER A 264 27.83 6.50 3.84
CA SER A 264 26.81 7.06 4.73
C SER A 264 27.43 7.79 5.92
N HIS A 265 26.89 8.97 6.26
CA HIS A 265 27.25 9.70 7.48
C HIS A 265 26.69 9.09 8.78
N GLN A 266 25.94 7.98 8.70
CA GLN A 266 25.25 7.35 9.84
C GLN A 266 25.69 5.89 10.06
N LEU A 267 27.00 5.65 10.16
CA LEU A 267 27.51 4.32 10.50
C LEU A 267 27.09 3.96 11.94
N LYS A 268 26.72 2.69 12.14
CA LYS A 268 26.30 2.12 13.41
C LYS A 268 27.43 1.31 14.04
N GLN A 269 27.39 1.19 15.36
CA GLN A 269 28.39 0.44 16.12
C GLN A 269 28.30 -1.06 15.77
N HIS A 270 29.40 -1.63 15.29
CA HIS A 270 29.62 -3.07 15.18
C HIS A 270 30.17 -3.57 16.51
N LEU A 271 29.40 -4.38 17.24
CA LEU A 271 29.81 -4.88 18.55
C LEU A 271 30.62 -6.16 18.41
N THR A 272 31.77 -6.19 19.09
CA THR A 272 32.53 -7.40 19.38
C THR A 272 32.63 -7.58 20.87
N ALA A 273 32.73 -8.84 21.29
CA ALA A 273 32.83 -9.19 22.69
C ALA A 273 33.96 -10.20 22.88
N TRP A 274 34.84 -9.93 23.84
CA TRP A 274 35.79 -10.93 24.33
C TRP A 274 35.48 -11.27 25.78
N LEU A 275 35.93 -12.44 26.22
CA LEU A 275 35.83 -12.90 27.59
C LEU A 275 37.20 -12.87 28.27
N ILE A 276 37.28 -12.25 29.45
CA ILE A 276 38.45 -12.34 30.33
C ILE A 276 38.10 -13.30 31.47
N LYS A 277 38.88 -14.36 31.63
CA LYS A 277 38.67 -15.36 32.68
C LYS A 277 38.92 -14.78 34.07
N LYS A 278 38.13 -15.23 35.04
CA LYS A 278 38.11 -14.79 36.45
C LYS A 278 39.49 -14.69 37.12
N GLU A 279 40.43 -15.58 36.80
CA GLU A 279 41.78 -15.56 37.38
C GLU A 279 42.50 -14.24 37.08
N MET A 280 42.27 -13.69 35.88
CA MET A 280 42.84 -12.43 35.43
C MET A 280 42.05 -11.22 35.89
N VAL A 281 40.73 -11.36 36.01
CA VAL A 281 39.83 -10.32 36.52
C VAL A 281 40.20 -9.96 37.97
N ASN A 282 40.62 -10.94 38.77
CA ASN A 282 41.11 -10.69 40.13
C ASN A 282 42.32 -9.73 40.18
N GLY A 283 43.20 -9.76 39.17
CA GLY A 283 44.29 -8.80 39.04
C GLY A 283 43.81 -7.38 38.71
N LEU A 284 42.79 -7.25 37.85
CA LEU A 284 42.19 -5.95 37.48
C LEU A 284 41.63 -5.21 38.71
N ARG A 285 41.02 -5.95 39.64
CA ARG A 285 40.46 -5.40 40.89
C ARG A 285 41.49 -4.70 41.78
N LEU A 286 42.77 -5.06 41.64
CA LEU A 286 43.86 -4.49 42.44
C LEU A 286 44.49 -3.25 41.78
N ILE A 287 44.20 -2.97 40.51
CA ILE A 287 44.78 -1.82 39.78
C ILE A 287 44.39 -0.47 40.42
N PRO A 288 43.14 -0.22 40.83
CA PRO A 288 42.75 1.06 41.44
C PRO A 288 43.57 1.43 42.69
N ASN A 289 44.13 0.43 43.39
CA ASN A 289 44.97 0.63 44.58
C ASN A 289 46.23 1.46 44.32
N LYS A 290 46.68 1.62 43.07
CA LYS A 290 47.78 2.54 42.72
C LYS A 290 47.49 4.01 43.03
N TYR A 291 46.21 4.36 43.20
CA TYR A 291 45.76 5.68 43.62
C TYR A 291 45.42 5.75 45.11
N SER A 292 45.65 4.66 45.86
CA SER A 292 45.44 4.62 47.32
C SER A 292 46.41 5.57 48.03
N THR A 293 45.93 6.16 49.13
CA THR A 293 46.73 6.99 50.04
C THR A 293 47.65 6.16 50.93
N GLU A 294 47.43 4.84 51.02
CA GLU A 294 48.27 3.92 51.78
C GLU A 294 49.41 3.35 50.92
N GLU A 295 50.66 3.52 51.38
CA GLU A 295 51.88 3.14 50.68
C GLU A 295 51.88 1.66 50.25
N GLY A 296 51.46 0.74 51.12
CA GLY A 296 51.43 -0.69 50.83
C GLY A 296 50.49 -1.05 49.67
N PHE A 297 49.27 -0.54 49.67
CA PHE A 297 48.30 -0.75 48.59
C PHE A 297 48.74 -0.09 47.28
N ARG A 298 49.36 1.11 47.37
CA ARG A 298 49.91 1.82 46.21
C ARG A 298 51.00 1.02 45.50
N VAL A 299 51.93 0.42 46.25
CA VAL A 299 53.00 -0.43 45.70
C VAL A 299 52.41 -1.68 45.03
N ILE A 300 51.45 -2.34 45.68
CA ILE A 300 50.76 -3.51 45.13
C ILE A 300 50.07 -3.17 43.81
N GLY A 301 49.32 -2.06 43.74
CA GLY A 301 48.65 -1.63 42.52
C GLY A 301 49.61 -1.35 41.36
N LEU A 302 50.75 -0.70 41.64
CA LEU A 302 51.80 -0.44 40.64
C LEU A 302 52.47 -1.73 40.12
N GLU A 303 52.73 -2.68 41.01
CA GLU A 303 53.39 -3.95 40.67
C GLU A 303 52.45 -4.87 39.87
N VAL A 304 51.18 -4.95 40.27
CA VAL A 304 50.13 -5.67 39.53
C VAL A 304 49.94 -5.07 38.13
N GLU A 305 49.91 -3.74 37.99
CA GLU A 305 49.80 -3.10 36.67
C GLU A 305 50.98 -3.48 35.74
N LYS A 306 52.20 -3.54 36.28
CA LYS A 306 53.40 -3.93 35.52
C LYS A 306 53.36 -5.39 35.08
N LEU A 307 52.91 -6.30 35.97
CA LEU A 307 52.76 -7.73 35.65
C LEU A 307 51.67 -7.96 34.61
N MET A 308 50.52 -7.30 34.76
CA MET A 308 49.41 -7.37 33.80
C MET A 308 49.79 -6.84 32.42
N GLY A 309 50.59 -5.76 32.35
CA GLY A 309 51.11 -5.25 31.09
C GLY A 309 51.94 -6.29 30.33
N LYS A 310 52.83 -7.02 31.02
CA LYS A 310 53.63 -8.10 30.41
C LYS A 310 52.79 -9.30 29.99
N TRP A 311 51.71 -9.60 30.70
CA TRP A 311 50.82 -10.71 30.37
C TRP A 311 49.97 -10.42 29.14
N LEU A 312 49.41 -9.21 29.02
CA LEU A 312 48.62 -8.77 27.86
C LEU A 312 49.41 -8.86 26.54
N ASP A 313 50.74 -8.78 26.61
CA ASP A 313 51.64 -8.95 25.49
C ASP A 313 51.71 -10.39 24.95
N LEU A 314 51.33 -11.39 25.75
CA LEU A 314 51.52 -12.80 25.43
C LEU A 314 50.21 -13.54 25.13
N VAL A 315 49.08 -13.09 25.68
CA VAL A 315 47.83 -13.86 25.68
C VAL A 315 46.94 -13.62 24.47
N ASP A 316 46.31 -14.70 24.03
CA ASP A 316 45.30 -14.72 22.97
C ASP A 316 43.94 -14.21 23.45
N VAL A 317 43.23 -13.52 22.57
CA VAL A 317 41.88 -13.02 22.84
C VAL A 317 40.85 -14.15 22.70
N ALA A 318 40.04 -14.32 23.73
CA ALA A 318 38.91 -15.23 23.75
C ALA A 318 37.65 -14.55 23.18
N TRP A 319 37.43 -14.63 21.86
CA TRP A 319 36.32 -13.99 21.17
C TRP A 319 35.00 -14.75 21.38
N CYS A 320 33.95 -14.04 21.80
CA CYS A 320 32.58 -14.54 21.85
C CYS A 320 31.86 -14.28 20.53
N THR A 321 30.84 -15.09 20.22
CA THR A 321 29.97 -14.81 19.08
C THR A 321 29.01 -13.69 19.45
N VAL A 322 28.91 -12.62 18.64
CA VAL A 322 27.88 -11.59 18.82
C VAL A 322 26.79 -11.77 17.75
N ARG A 323 25.54 -11.96 18.16
CA ARG A 323 24.37 -12.05 17.26
C ARG A 323 23.46 -10.89 17.56
N GLU A 324 23.35 -9.96 16.62
CA GLU A 324 22.57 -8.74 16.78
C GLU A 324 21.09 -9.03 17.07
N ASP A 325 20.48 -8.23 17.92
CA ASP A 325 19.03 -8.18 18.16
C ASP A 325 18.58 -6.76 18.57
N ARG A 326 19.41 -5.76 18.23
CA ARG A 326 19.13 -4.36 18.50
C ARG A 326 18.12 -3.84 17.47
N PRO A 327 17.09 -3.08 17.89
CA PRO A 327 16.12 -2.48 16.99
C PRO A 327 16.75 -1.60 15.88
N GLU A 328 17.89 -0.95 16.13
CA GLU A 328 18.60 -0.16 15.12
C GLU A 328 19.27 -1.00 14.01
N ILE A 329 19.43 -2.30 14.22
CA ILE A 329 20.08 -3.23 13.29
C ILE A 329 19.08 -4.22 12.69
N ILE A 330 18.25 -4.85 13.53
CA ILE A 330 17.24 -5.82 13.09
C ILE A 330 15.93 -5.09 12.84
N LEU A 331 15.66 -4.87 11.55
CA LEU A 331 14.35 -4.45 11.09
C LEU A 331 13.46 -5.68 10.88
N PRO A 332 12.24 -5.71 11.45
CA PRO A 332 11.27 -6.74 11.15
C PRO A 332 11.01 -6.81 9.64
N ARG A 333 10.93 -8.03 9.09
CA ARG A 333 10.78 -8.25 7.65
C ARG A 333 9.33 -8.08 7.15
N ASP A 334 8.41 -7.82 8.06
CA ASP A 334 6.97 -7.77 7.85
C ASP A 334 6.40 -6.34 7.89
N THR A 335 7.23 -5.31 8.02
CA THR A 335 6.80 -3.89 8.12
C THR A 335 5.99 -3.39 6.91
N GLY A 336 6.05 -4.09 5.77
CA GLY A 336 5.27 -3.80 4.56
C GLY A 336 4.06 -4.73 4.34
N THR A 337 3.75 -5.60 5.30
CA THR A 337 2.65 -6.58 5.20
C THR A 337 1.38 -6.07 5.88
N PRO A 338 0.19 -6.60 5.53
CA PRO A 338 -1.08 -6.23 6.18
C PRO A 338 -1.05 -6.40 7.70
N MET A 339 -0.33 -7.41 8.20
CA MET A 339 -0.22 -7.70 9.64
C MET A 339 0.33 -6.54 10.47
N ASN A 340 1.03 -5.58 9.86
CA ASN A 340 1.54 -4.40 10.53
C ASN A 340 0.42 -3.50 11.09
N VAL A 341 -0.83 -3.65 10.64
CA VAL A 341 -2.01 -2.96 11.22
C VAL A 341 -2.17 -3.24 12.72
N PHE A 342 -1.78 -4.43 13.17
CA PHE A 342 -1.89 -4.83 14.57
C PHE A 342 -0.72 -4.37 15.44
N ARG A 343 0.36 -3.85 14.82
CA ARG A 343 1.56 -3.47 15.54
C ARG A 343 1.28 -2.31 16.48
N GLU A 344 1.76 -2.42 17.72
CA GLU A 344 1.50 -1.47 18.81
C GLU A 344 0.02 -1.29 19.20
N ARG A 345 -0.89 -2.15 18.72
CA ARG A 345 -2.33 -2.07 19.03
C ARG A 345 -2.75 -2.96 20.20
N THR A 346 -3.97 -2.74 20.67
CA THR A 346 -4.69 -3.63 21.58
C THR A 346 -5.69 -4.47 20.79
N VAL A 347 -5.57 -5.80 20.85
CA VAL A 347 -6.46 -6.72 20.13
C VAL A 347 -7.16 -7.65 21.12
N ALA A 348 -8.48 -7.73 21.03
CA ALA A 348 -9.27 -8.71 21.76
C ALA A 348 -9.56 -9.93 20.86
N VAL A 349 -9.19 -11.12 21.32
CA VAL A 349 -9.45 -12.40 20.64
C VAL A 349 -10.49 -13.16 21.46
N TRP A 350 -11.66 -13.38 20.88
CA TRP A 350 -12.74 -14.15 21.47
C TRP A 350 -12.76 -15.57 20.90
N GLY A 351 -12.68 -16.56 21.76
CA GLY A 351 -12.39 -17.94 21.40
C GLY A 351 -10.88 -18.18 21.26
N CYS A 352 -10.36 -19.16 21.99
CA CYS A 352 -8.97 -19.61 21.97
C CYS A 352 -8.91 -21.09 21.54
N GLY A 353 -9.75 -21.45 20.56
CA GLY A 353 -9.82 -22.78 19.96
C GLY A 353 -8.85 -22.97 18.79
N ALA A 354 -9.23 -23.81 17.82
CA ALA A 354 -8.40 -24.17 16.67
C ALA A 354 -8.07 -23.00 15.73
N ILE A 355 -8.88 -21.93 15.74
CA ILE A 355 -8.65 -20.71 14.94
C ILE A 355 -8.01 -19.63 15.81
N GLY A 356 -8.64 -19.31 16.95
CA GLY A 356 -8.22 -18.20 17.80
C GLY A 356 -6.86 -18.35 18.46
N ALA A 357 -6.45 -19.56 18.87
CA ALA A 357 -5.13 -19.75 19.50
C ALA A 357 -3.96 -19.55 18.51
N PRO A 358 -3.97 -20.14 17.29
CA PRO A 358 -2.98 -19.80 16.26
C PRO A 358 -2.98 -18.31 15.86
N ILE A 359 -4.16 -17.67 15.81
CA ILE A 359 -4.27 -16.23 15.56
C ILE A 359 -3.56 -15.43 16.65
N ALA A 360 -3.79 -15.75 17.93
CA ALA A 360 -3.14 -15.05 19.04
C ALA A 360 -1.60 -15.21 19.03
N GLU A 361 -1.09 -16.40 18.69
CA GLU A 361 0.35 -16.60 18.50
C GLU A 361 0.92 -15.77 17.35
N THR A 362 0.19 -15.67 16.24
CA THR A 362 0.57 -14.87 15.08
C THR A 362 0.56 -13.37 15.41
N LEU A 363 -0.47 -12.89 16.11
CA LEU A 363 -0.59 -11.51 16.58
C LEU A 363 0.53 -11.10 17.55
N ALA A 364 0.92 -12.00 18.46
CA ALA A 364 2.04 -11.76 19.36
C ALA A 364 3.36 -11.52 18.61
N ARG A 365 3.59 -12.27 17.52
CA ARG A 365 4.75 -12.14 16.64
C ARG A 365 4.68 -10.90 15.74
N ALA A 366 3.48 -10.49 15.33
CA ALA A 366 3.23 -9.30 14.50
C ALA A 366 3.43 -7.97 15.24
N GLY A 367 3.73 -7.98 16.54
CA GLY A 367 4.04 -6.75 17.29
C GLY A 367 2.86 -6.14 18.04
N VAL A 368 1.78 -6.88 18.31
CA VAL A 368 0.65 -6.40 19.15
C VAL A 368 1.08 -6.00 20.55
N LYS A 369 0.76 -4.78 21.00
CA LYS A 369 1.16 -4.26 22.31
C LYS A 369 0.42 -4.93 23.47
N LYS A 370 -0.88 -5.17 23.29
CA LYS A 370 -1.75 -5.79 24.30
C LYS A 370 -2.67 -6.82 23.65
N LEU A 371 -2.70 -8.03 24.21
CA LEU A 371 -3.65 -9.09 23.83
C LEU A 371 -4.63 -9.37 24.97
N VAL A 372 -5.93 -9.22 24.69
CA VAL A 372 -7.01 -9.66 25.58
C VAL A 372 -7.56 -10.98 25.04
N LEU A 373 -7.43 -12.05 25.83
CA LEU A 373 -7.85 -13.40 25.42
C LEU A 373 -9.10 -13.80 26.20
N ARG A 374 -10.20 -14.13 25.50
CA ARG A 374 -11.45 -14.60 26.12
C ARG A 374 -11.82 -15.99 25.64
N ASP A 375 -11.95 -16.94 26.56
CA ASP A 375 -12.51 -18.26 26.32
C ASP A 375 -12.99 -18.85 27.66
N LYS A 376 -14.12 -19.54 27.66
CA LYS A 376 -14.68 -20.22 28.84
C LYS A 376 -14.31 -21.70 28.94
N GLY A 377 -13.60 -22.22 27.94
CA GLY A 377 -13.27 -23.63 27.78
C GLY A 377 -11.99 -24.05 28.48
N ILE A 378 -12.00 -25.29 28.95
CA ILE A 378 -10.82 -26.00 29.43
C ILE A 378 -10.20 -26.84 28.32
N ILE A 379 -8.95 -27.26 28.49
CA ILE A 379 -8.25 -28.12 27.55
C ILE A 379 -8.71 -29.57 27.77
N ALA A 380 -9.26 -30.18 26.72
CA ALA A 380 -9.70 -31.57 26.69
C ALA A 380 -8.77 -32.43 25.82
N PRO A 381 -8.68 -33.75 26.02
CA PRO A 381 -7.82 -34.62 25.20
C PRO A 381 -8.15 -34.55 23.70
N GLY A 382 -9.45 -34.53 23.36
CA GLY A 382 -9.92 -34.58 21.98
C GLY A 382 -9.61 -33.33 21.13
N ILE A 383 -9.13 -32.23 21.73
CA ILE A 383 -8.81 -31.00 21.01
C ILE A 383 -7.32 -30.86 20.64
N LEU A 384 -6.43 -31.64 21.25
CA LEU A 384 -4.98 -31.54 21.05
C LEU A 384 -4.54 -31.83 19.60
N SER A 385 -5.34 -32.60 18.86
CA SER A 385 -5.09 -32.91 17.44
C SER A 385 -5.16 -31.71 16.50
N ARG A 386 -5.74 -30.59 16.94
CA ARG A 386 -6.00 -29.40 16.09
C ARG A 386 -5.85 -28.06 16.80
N GLN A 387 -5.63 -28.06 18.11
CA GLN A 387 -5.38 -26.86 18.90
C GLN A 387 -3.95 -26.92 19.44
N PRO A 388 -3.25 -25.77 19.57
CA PRO A 388 -1.87 -25.77 20.01
C PRO A 388 -1.84 -25.94 21.54
N TYR A 389 -2.20 -27.10 22.07
CA TYR A 389 -2.10 -27.41 23.49
C TYR A 389 -1.38 -28.76 23.66
N LEU A 390 -0.77 -28.96 24.81
CA LEU A 390 0.00 -30.15 25.13
C LEU A 390 -0.81 -31.12 26.00
N ASP A 391 -0.41 -32.38 26.02
CA ASP A 391 -1.03 -33.43 26.84
C ASP A 391 -1.01 -33.09 28.33
N GLU A 392 0.14 -32.59 28.82
CA GLU A 392 0.30 -32.14 30.21
C GLU A 392 -0.57 -30.93 30.59
N GLU A 393 -1.13 -30.23 29.60
CA GLU A 393 -1.97 -29.04 29.78
C GLU A 393 -3.47 -29.38 29.84
N ILE A 394 -3.85 -30.66 29.73
CA ILE A 394 -5.25 -31.11 29.89
C ILE A 394 -5.79 -30.70 31.28
N GLY A 395 -7.02 -30.18 31.31
CA GLY A 395 -7.71 -29.70 32.51
C GLY A 395 -7.42 -28.24 32.89
N TYR A 396 -6.41 -27.61 32.31
CA TYR A 396 -6.16 -26.18 32.49
C TYR A 396 -7.06 -25.32 31.59
N SER A 397 -7.21 -24.04 31.95
CA SER A 397 -7.93 -23.09 31.10
C SER A 397 -7.13 -22.77 29.83
N LYS A 398 -7.82 -22.74 28.68
CA LYS A 398 -7.20 -22.43 27.38
C LYS A 398 -6.46 -21.09 27.39
N VAL A 399 -7.12 -20.04 27.88
CA VAL A 399 -6.55 -18.69 27.97
C VAL A 399 -5.34 -18.61 28.88
N GLY A 400 -5.32 -19.35 30.00
CA GLY A 400 -4.20 -19.32 30.94
C GLY A 400 -2.93 -19.93 30.35
N VAL A 401 -3.08 -21.09 29.72
CA VAL A 401 -1.99 -21.80 29.03
C VAL A 401 -1.49 -21.00 27.82
N LEU A 402 -2.40 -20.51 26.97
CA LEU A 402 -2.04 -19.69 25.82
C LEU A 402 -1.28 -18.43 26.26
N ALA A 403 -1.73 -17.73 27.29
CA ALA A 403 -1.04 -16.55 27.81
C ALA A 403 0.38 -16.86 28.29
N LYS A 404 0.61 -18.00 28.96
CA LYS A 404 1.96 -18.44 29.36
C LYS A 404 2.87 -18.60 28.15
N ARG A 405 2.37 -19.20 27.07
CA ARG A 405 3.15 -19.41 25.83
C ARG A 405 3.43 -18.10 25.10
N LEU A 406 2.43 -17.23 24.96
CA LEU A 406 2.62 -15.93 24.28
C LEU A 406 3.70 -15.08 24.95
N ARG A 407 3.79 -15.10 26.29
CA ARG A 407 4.87 -14.42 27.05
C ARG A 407 6.27 -14.96 26.72
N GLN A 408 6.39 -16.24 26.36
CA GLN A 408 7.66 -16.84 25.94
C GLN A 408 8.03 -16.48 24.50
N ILE A 409 7.03 -16.33 23.62
CA ILE A 409 7.24 -15.94 22.22
C ILE A 409 7.82 -14.53 22.14
N ARG A 410 7.26 -13.60 22.91
CA ARG A 410 7.64 -12.18 22.83
C ARG A 410 7.63 -11.55 24.23
N PRO A 411 8.74 -11.72 25.00
CA PRO A 411 8.83 -11.25 26.38
C PRO A 411 8.70 -9.72 26.54
N ASP A 412 8.86 -8.98 25.45
CA ASP A 412 8.66 -7.53 25.36
C ASP A 412 7.21 -7.11 25.12
N ILE A 413 6.26 -8.04 24.90
CA ILE A 413 4.83 -7.71 24.97
C ILE A 413 4.53 -7.21 26.36
N LEU A 414 4.06 -5.97 26.45
CA LEU A 414 3.82 -5.30 27.71
C LEU A 414 2.66 -5.95 28.49
N VAL A 415 1.62 -6.43 27.80
CA VAL A 415 0.38 -6.89 28.46
C VAL A 415 -0.31 -8.07 27.74
N ILE A 416 -0.49 -9.19 28.45
CA ILE A 416 -1.38 -10.29 28.04
C ILE A 416 -2.40 -10.54 29.15
N GLU A 417 -3.67 -10.34 28.84
CA GLU A 417 -4.81 -10.45 29.75
C GLU A 417 -5.67 -11.69 29.43
N PRO A 418 -5.42 -12.84 30.09
CA PRO A 418 -6.29 -14.00 29.98
C PRO A 418 -7.56 -13.81 30.82
N LYS A 419 -8.72 -13.95 30.19
CA LYS A 419 -10.05 -13.85 30.80
C LYS A 419 -10.80 -15.16 30.61
N PHE A 420 -10.85 -15.98 31.66
CA PHE A 420 -11.54 -17.27 31.65
C PHE A 420 -13.03 -17.10 31.94
N GLU A 421 -13.77 -16.59 30.95
CA GLU A 421 -15.14 -16.10 31.11
C GLU A 421 -15.96 -16.33 29.83
N ASP A 422 -17.30 -16.43 29.96
CA ASP A 422 -18.21 -16.46 28.81
C ASP A 422 -18.45 -15.05 28.27
N VAL A 423 -18.04 -14.81 27.02
CA VAL A 423 -18.22 -13.55 26.29
C VAL A 423 -19.65 -13.02 26.38
N LYS A 424 -20.66 -13.91 26.32
CA LYS A 424 -22.08 -13.51 26.33
C LYS A 424 -22.47 -12.87 27.65
N SER A 425 -22.07 -13.44 28.79
CA SER A 425 -22.54 -13.00 30.12
C SER A 425 -21.55 -12.09 30.83
N THR A 426 -20.44 -11.72 30.20
CA THR A 426 -19.46 -10.79 30.78
C THR A 426 -19.29 -9.57 29.90
N VAL A 427 -18.40 -9.61 28.91
CA VAL A 427 -18.03 -8.42 28.13
C VAL A 427 -19.23 -7.85 27.35
N LEU A 428 -20.08 -8.71 26.78
CA LEU A 428 -21.30 -8.27 26.07
C LEU A 428 -22.44 -7.81 27.00
N ASP A 429 -22.29 -7.93 28.32
CA ASP A 429 -23.21 -7.32 29.30
C ASP A 429 -22.61 -6.08 29.99
N SER A 430 -21.35 -5.76 29.72
CA SER A 430 -20.71 -4.54 30.20
C SER A 430 -21.04 -3.32 29.32
N GLU A 431 -20.83 -2.12 29.86
CA GLU A 431 -20.99 -0.87 29.09
C GLU A 431 -19.96 -0.76 27.95
N ASP A 432 -18.71 -1.16 28.22
CA ASP A 432 -17.65 -1.24 27.21
C ASP A 432 -17.38 -2.68 26.80
N TRP A 433 -18.10 -3.13 25.77
CA TRP A 433 -17.93 -4.47 25.22
C TRP A 433 -16.59 -4.70 24.49
N THR A 434 -15.76 -3.66 24.36
CA THR A 434 -14.51 -3.75 23.59
C THR A 434 -13.29 -4.11 24.44
N ASP A 435 -13.41 -4.11 25.78
CA ASP A 435 -12.27 -4.20 26.72
C ASP A 435 -11.17 -3.17 26.43
N GLY A 436 -11.54 -2.00 25.93
CA GLY A 436 -10.61 -0.98 25.47
C GLY A 436 -9.76 -1.38 24.25
N ALA A 437 -10.12 -2.45 23.53
CA ALA A 437 -9.39 -2.88 22.34
C ALA A 437 -9.57 -1.92 21.16
N ASP A 438 -8.61 -1.95 20.24
CA ASP A 438 -8.68 -1.26 18.95
C ASP A 438 -9.40 -2.14 17.91
N TYR A 439 -9.23 -3.46 18.00
CA TYR A 439 -9.89 -4.46 17.16
C TYR A 439 -10.42 -5.63 17.98
N VAL A 440 -11.55 -6.17 17.55
CA VAL A 440 -12.12 -7.41 18.08
C VAL A 440 -12.10 -8.49 17.00
N ILE A 441 -11.55 -9.65 17.32
CA ILE A 441 -11.55 -10.83 16.46
C ILE A 441 -12.36 -11.92 17.15
N ASP A 442 -13.54 -12.19 16.63
CA ASP A 442 -14.43 -13.27 17.06
C ASP A 442 -14.12 -14.56 16.31
N THR A 443 -13.75 -15.59 17.07
CA THR A 443 -13.52 -16.96 16.61
C THR A 443 -14.32 -17.97 17.44
N THR A 444 -15.37 -17.51 18.13
CA THR A 444 -16.22 -18.36 18.98
C THR A 444 -17.11 -19.29 18.17
N ALA A 445 -17.34 -18.99 16.89
CA ALA A 445 -18.28 -19.68 16.00
C ALA A 445 -19.72 -19.77 16.54
N SER A 446 -20.08 -18.91 17.50
CA SER A 446 -21.39 -18.97 18.17
C SER A 446 -22.34 -17.91 17.61
N LEU A 447 -23.45 -18.36 17.00
CA LEU A 447 -24.53 -17.48 16.54
C LEU A 447 -25.04 -16.57 17.67
N ALA A 448 -25.22 -17.11 18.87
CA ALA A 448 -25.68 -16.34 20.02
C ALA A 448 -24.68 -15.24 20.46
N VAL A 449 -23.38 -15.42 20.23
CA VAL A 449 -22.36 -14.39 20.52
C VAL A 449 -22.49 -13.24 19.52
N ILE A 450 -22.55 -13.54 18.22
CA ILE A 450 -22.66 -12.50 17.19
C ILE A 450 -24.01 -11.76 17.23
N GLU A 451 -25.12 -12.43 17.54
CA GLU A 451 -26.44 -11.82 17.74
C GLU A 451 -26.46 -10.87 18.94
N LYS A 452 -25.91 -11.31 20.07
CA LYS A 452 -25.80 -10.45 21.25
C LYS A 452 -24.88 -9.25 20.97
N LEU A 453 -23.76 -9.47 20.27
CA LEU A 453 -22.88 -8.39 19.83
C LEU A 453 -23.62 -7.37 18.94
N GLU A 454 -24.38 -7.82 17.94
CA GLU A 454 -25.19 -6.95 17.08
C GLU A 454 -26.13 -6.06 17.91
N SER A 455 -26.84 -6.65 18.88
CA SER A 455 -27.79 -5.96 19.76
C SER A 455 -27.15 -4.90 20.68
N ARG A 456 -25.85 -5.06 20.98
CA ARG A 456 -25.07 -4.20 21.89
C ARG A 456 -24.31 -3.12 21.13
N ARG A 457 -23.74 -3.46 19.98
CA ARG A 457 -22.88 -2.57 19.17
C ARG A 457 -23.57 -1.25 18.84
N GLY A 458 -24.85 -1.29 18.44
CA GLY A 458 -25.65 -0.11 18.13
C GLY A 458 -25.84 0.84 19.32
N LYS A 459 -25.86 0.32 20.55
CA LYS A 459 -26.13 1.04 21.80
C LYS A 459 -24.87 1.48 22.55
N SER A 460 -23.70 1.01 22.13
CA SER A 460 -22.43 1.31 22.76
C SER A 460 -21.91 2.69 22.37
N THR A 461 -21.31 3.40 23.32
CA THR A 461 -20.60 4.67 23.08
C THR A 461 -19.29 4.46 22.34
N ARG A 462 -18.65 3.30 22.53
CA ARG A 462 -17.44 2.88 21.82
C ARG A 462 -17.78 1.79 20.79
N ARG A 463 -17.41 2.04 19.54
CA ARG A 463 -17.49 1.08 18.44
C ARG A 463 -16.11 0.88 17.86
N VAL A 464 -15.77 -0.37 17.60
CA VAL A 464 -14.46 -0.77 17.05
C VAL A 464 -14.69 -1.73 15.89
N PRO A 465 -13.76 -1.81 14.92
CA PRO A 465 -13.86 -2.81 13.87
C PRO A 465 -13.86 -4.23 14.44
N VAL A 466 -14.71 -5.08 13.86
CA VAL A 466 -14.88 -6.48 14.29
C VAL A 466 -14.67 -7.39 13.10
N ALA A 467 -13.85 -8.42 13.26
CA ALA A 467 -13.77 -9.55 12.35
C ALA A 467 -14.39 -10.78 13.01
N SER A 468 -15.33 -11.46 12.36
CA SER A 468 -15.86 -12.77 12.80
C SER A 468 -15.44 -13.84 11.79
N MET A 469 -14.83 -14.90 12.27
CA MET A 469 -14.20 -15.95 11.46
C MET A 469 -14.80 -17.32 11.78
N VAL A 470 -15.22 -18.03 10.73
CA VAL A 470 -15.79 -19.36 10.82
C VAL A 470 -15.13 -20.28 9.80
N VAL A 471 -14.89 -21.52 10.21
CA VAL A 471 -14.39 -22.58 9.33
C VAL A 471 -15.54 -23.56 9.08
N GLY A 472 -15.66 -24.02 7.83
CA GLY A 472 -16.65 -25.01 7.43
C GLY A 472 -16.47 -26.36 8.12
N HIS A 473 -17.51 -27.19 8.11
CA HIS A 473 -17.55 -28.49 8.78
C HIS A 473 -16.47 -29.48 8.30
N ARG A 474 -15.83 -29.25 7.14
CA ARG A 474 -14.70 -30.07 6.63
C ARG A 474 -13.33 -29.41 6.76
N ALA A 475 -13.23 -28.24 7.38
CA ALA A 475 -12.03 -27.39 7.39
C ALA A 475 -11.42 -27.08 6.01
N GLN A 476 -12.22 -27.24 4.95
CA GLN A 476 -11.81 -27.01 3.57
C GLN A 476 -12.06 -25.56 3.14
N GLN A 477 -13.01 -24.90 3.79
CA GLN A 477 -13.46 -23.56 3.46
C GLN A 477 -13.52 -22.71 4.73
N GLY A 478 -13.21 -21.42 4.59
CA GLY A 478 -13.31 -20.41 5.64
C GLY A 478 -14.16 -19.23 5.17
N LEU A 479 -14.83 -18.59 6.12
CA LEU A 479 -15.59 -17.37 5.95
C LEU A 479 -15.12 -16.38 7.01
N VAL A 480 -14.65 -15.21 6.57
CA VAL A 480 -14.43 -14.07 7.45
C VAL A 480 -15.31 -12.92 7.02
N VAL A 481 -16.00 -12.31 7.98
CA VAL A 481 -16.73 -11.05 7.80
C VAL A 481 -16.07 -9.98 8.64
N VAL A 482 -15.90 -8.79 8.07
CA VAL A 482 -15.35 -7.62 8.76
C VAL A 482 -16.37 -6.50 8.69
N SER A 483 -16.75 -5.98 9.86
CA SER A 483 -17.60 -4.81 9.97
C SER A 483 -16.78 -3.65 10.54
N GLY A 484 -16.74 -2.53 9.82
CA GLY A 484 -16.12 -1.30 10.31
C GLY A 484 -16.78 -0.74 11.57
N SER A 485 -16.14 0.24 12.20
CA SER A 485 -16.62 0.86 13.44
C SER A 485 -17.91 1.66 13.23
N ARG A 486 -18.04 2.31 12.06
CA ARG A 486 -19.18 3.17 11.68
C ARG A 486 -20.23 2.49 10.82
N HIS A 487 -19.96 1.29 10.31
CA HIS A 487 -20.90 0.55 9.48
C HIS A 487 -22.25 0.34 10.20
N SER A 488 -23.37 0.45 9.49
CA SER A 488 -24.73 0.33 10.05
C SER A 488 -24.95 -0.98 10.85
N GLY A 489 -24.41 -2.10 10.38
CA GLY A 489 -24.50 -3.41 11.02
C GLY A 489 -23.17 -4.03 11.44
N GLY A 490 -23.23 -4.99 12.35
CA GLY A 490 -22.09 -5.83 12.77
C GLY A 490 -22.06 -7.19 12.05
N PRO A 491 -21.42 -8.22 12.62
CA PRO A 491 -21.21 -9.49 11.94
C PRO A 491 -22.48 -10.22 11.47
N VAL A 492 -23.60 -10.13 12.20
CA VAL A 492 -24.87 -10.77 11.79
C VAL A 492 -25.41 -10.16 10.51
N ASP A 493 -25.37 -8.84 10.43
CA ASP A 493 -25.80 -8.06 9.28
C ASP A 493 -24.98 -8.42 8.03
N VAL A 494 -23.66 -8.45 8.18
CA VAL A 494 -22.73 -8.79 7.09
C VAL A 494 -22.92 -10.25 6.65
N LEU A 495 -23.04 -11.19 7.60
CA LEU A 495 -23.31 -12.62 7.31
C LEU A 495 -24.61 -12.81 6.53
N ARG A 496 -25.67 -12.06 6.88
CA ARG A 496 -26.93 -12.07 6.15
C ARG A 496 -26.75 -11.57 4.72
N ASN A 497 -26.05 -10.45 4.54
CA ASN A 497 -25.84 -9.83 3.23
C ASN A 497 -24.99 -10.71 2.31
N VAL A 498 -23.92 -11.32 2.83
CA VAL A 498 -23.11 -12.27 2.05
C VAL A 498 -23.89 -13.54 1.69
N LYS A 499 -24.77 -14.05 2.57
CA LYS A 499 -25.64 -15.18 2.24
C LYS A 499 -26.54 -14.86 1.03
N ILE A 500 -27.24 -13.72 1.08
CA ILE A 500 -28.12 -13.29 -0.03
C ILE A 500 -27.32 -13.11 -1.32
N ALA A 501 -26.20 -12.40 -1.25
CA ALA A 501 -25.38 -12.14 -2.42
C ALA A 501 -24.75 -13.41 -3.00
N ALA A 502 -24.30 -14.34 -2.16
CA ALA A 502 -23.73 -15.61 -2.59
C ALA A 502 -24.76 -16.53 -3.25
N CYS A 503 -26.00 -16.59 -2.76
CA CYS A 503 -27.07 -17.38 -3.39
C CYS A 503 -27.36 -16.96 -4.84
N SER A 504 -27.14 -15.69 -5.19
CA SER A 504 -27.31 -15.17 -6.56
C SER A 504 -26.14 -15.51 -7.51
N LYS A 505 -25.03 -16.06 -7.00
CA LYS A 505 -23.81 -16.32 -7.76
C LYS A 505 -23.59 -17.83 -7.92
N GLY A 506 -23.87 -18.35 -9.11
CA GLY A 506 -23.76 -19.79 -9.39
C GLY A 506 -22.40 -20.42 -9.07
N CYS A 507 -21.30 -19.67 -9.22
CA CYS A 507 -19.95 -20.16 -8.89
C CYS A 507 -19.67 -20.31 -7.38
N LEU A 508 -20.57 -19.86 -6.51
CA LEU A 508 -20.40 -19.91 -5.05
C LEU A 508 -21.29 -20.96 -4.38
N GLY A 509 -22.02 -21.79 -5.13
CA GLY A 509 -22.94 -22.81 -4.62
C GLY A 509 -22.34 -23.64 -3.47
N ASP A 510 -21.13 -24.17 -3.66
CA ASP A 510 -20.41 -24.97 -2.66
C ASP A 510 -20.18 -24.23 -1.33
N TYR A 511 -19.88 -22.92 -1.37
CA TYR A 511 -19.75 -22.13 -0.13
C TYR A 511 -21.10 -21.92 0.54
N VAL A 512 -22.16 -21.69 -0.24
CA VAL A 512 -23.51 -21.54 0.30
C VAL A 512 -23.98 -22.84 0.94
N ASP A 513 -23.72 -23.99 0.32
CA ASP A 513 -23.99 -25.32 0.87
C ASP A 513 -23.13 -25.66 2.09
N GLU A 514 -21.91 -25.15 2.16
CA GLU A 514 -21.04 -25.31 3.32
C GLU A 514 -21.56 -24.56 4.55
N PHE A 515 -21.85 -23.25 4.40
CA PHE A 515 -22.15 -22.38 5.54
C PHE A 515 -23.66 -22.24 5.84
N TRP A 516 -24.53 -22.42 4.84
CA TRP A 516 -25.98 -22.31 4.99
C TRP A 516 -26.72 -23.42 4.23
N PRO A 517 -26.52 -24.70 4.56
CA PRO A 517 -27.12 -25.81 3.84
C PRO A 517 -28.65 -25.71 3.82
N ALA A 518 -29.28 -26.11 2.71
CA ALA A 518 -30.74 -26.06 2.55
C ALA A 518 -31.47 -27.04 3.49
N GLU A 519 -30.84 -28.19 3.78
CA GLU A 519 -31.31 -29.17 4.75
C GLU A 519 -30.25 -29.37 5.86
N PRO A 520 -30.67 -29.75 7.09
CA PRO A 520 -29.74 -30.10 8.15
C PRO A 520 -28.78 -31.23 7.72
N ARG A 521 -27.51 -31.12 8.11
CA ARG A 521 -26.50 -32.16 7.82
C ARG A 521 -26.81 -33.44 8.60
N ASN A 522 -26.68 -34.57 7.91
CA ASN A 522 -26.84 -35.90 8.51
C ASN A 522 -25.51 -36.51 8.99
N ASP A 523 -24.37 -35.94 8.57
CA ASP A 523 -23.00 -36.42 8.79
C ASP A 523 -22.24 -35.60 9.85
N VAL A 524 -22.93 -35.22 10.93
CA VAL A 524 -22.34 -34.40 11.99
C VAL A 524 -21.36 -35.23 12.83
N PHE A 525 -20.09 -34.82 12.85
CA PHE A 525 -19.08 -35.42 13.72
C PHE A 525 -19.18 -34.82 15.13
N GLN A 526 -19.53 -35.66 16.10
CA GLN A 526 -19.59 -35.30 17.52
C GLN A 526 -18.61 -36.20 18.30
N PRO A 527 -17.45 -35.68 18.73
CA PRO A 527 -16.38 -36.52 19.30
C PRO A 527 -16.68 -37.02 20.71
N GLU A 528 -17.51 -36.32 21.49
CA GLU A 528 -17.84 -36.67 22.87
C GLU A 528 -19.35 -36.93 23.02
N PRO A 529 -19.78 -37.99 23.74
CA PRO A 529 -21.20 -38.24 24.00
C PRO A 529 -21.82 -37.12 24.87
N GLY A 530 -22.97 -36.58 24.46
CA GLY A 530 -23.73 -35.58 25.25
C GLY A 530 -24.07 -34.31 24.46
N CYS A 531 -24.15 -33.17 25.15
CA CYS A 531 -24.44 -31.85 24.56
C CYS A 531 -23.22 -31.16 23.93
N SER A 532 -22.18 -31.91 23.54
CA SER A 532 -20.97 -31.36 22.94
C SER A 532 -21.30 -30.73 21.59
N GLU A 533 -20.91 -29.47 21.36
CA GLU A 533 -21.18 -28.79 20.10
C GLU A 533 -20.52 -29.53 18.92
N ALA A 534 -21.23 -29.63 17.80
CA ALA A 534 -20.69 -30.17 16.57
C ALA A 534 -19.40 -29.43 16.17
N THR A 535 -18.35 -30.17 15.83
CA THR A 535 -17.06 -29.60 15.40
C THR A 535 -16.81 -29.94 13.94
N PHE A 536 -15.92 -29.18 13.29
CA PHE A 536 -15.43 -29.54 11.97
C PHE A 536 -14.52 -30.79 12.02
N VAL A 537 -14.45 -31.50 10.89
CA VAL A 537 -13.52 -32.59 10.58
C VAL A 537 -12.44 -32.03 9.67
N GLY A 538 -11.17 -32.11 10.04
CA GLY A 538 -10.08 -31.59 9.21
C GLY A 538 -8.73 -31.68 9.90
N SER A 539 -7.64 -31.56 9.13
CA SER A 539 -6.29 -31.61 9.70
C SER A 539 -5.93 -30.30 10.42
N ALA A 540 -4.97 -30.36 11.35
CA ALA A 540 -4.42 -29.15 11.98
C ALA A 540 -3.82 -28.19 10.94
N ALA A 541 -3.21 -28.72 9.87
CA ALA A 541 -2.64 -27.92 8.79
C ALA A 541 -3.73 -27.10 8.09
N ASP A 542 -4.90 -27.71 7.85
CA ASP A 542 -6.02 -27.02 7.20
C ASP A 542 -6.57 -25.91 8.07
N SER A 543 -6.82 -26.19 9.35
CA SER A 543 -7.35 -25.18 10.28
C SER A 543 -6.38 -24.02 10.51
N ILE A 544 -5.08 -24.30 10.64
CA ILE A 544 -4.05 -23.26 10.83
C ILE A 544 -3.89 -22.44 9.55
N ALA A 545 -3.91 -23.07 8.37
CA ALA A 545 -3.85 -22.35 7.10
C ALA A 545 -5.05 -21.41 6.92
N LEU A 546 -6.28 -21.89 7.17
CA LEU A 546 -7.46 -21.02 7.12
C LEU A 546 -7.39 -19.89 8.15
N ALA A 547 -6.98 -20.17 9.38
CA ALA A 547 -6.82 -19.14 10.41
C ALA A 547 -5.82 -18.06 9.99
N ALA A 548 -4.68 -18.44 9.42
CA ALA A 548 -3.67 -17.51 8.93
C ALA A 548 -4.16 -16.70 7.72
N ILE A 549 -4.85 -17.33 6.76
CA ILE A 549 -5.41 -16.65 5.59
C ILE A 549 -6.48 -15.64 6.02
N MET A 550 -7.45 -16.07 6.84
CA MET A 550 -8.52 -15.20 7.34
C MET A 550 -7.98 -14.03 8.16
N LEU A 551 -6.95 -14.26 8.99
CA LEU A 551 -6.29 -13.18 9.73
C LEU A 551 -5.63 -12.15 8.80
N ASN A 552 -4.95 -12.60 7.74
CA ASN A 552 -4.36 -11.68 6.76
C ASN A 552 -5.43 -10.88 6.00
N LEU A 553 -6.55 -11.51 5.64
CA LEU A 553 -7.67 -10.82 5.00
C LEU A 553 -8.30 -9.78 5.94
N ALA A 554 -8.56 -10.15 7.18
CA ALA A 554 -9.04 -9.20 8.19
C ALA A 554 -8.04 -8.05 8.42
N ALA A 555 -6.73 -8.33 8.39
CA ALA A 555 -5.70 -7.30 8.50
C ALA A 555 -5.73 -6.31 7.33
N VAL A 556 -5.97 -6.80 6.10
CA VAL A 556 -6.16 -5.94 4.92
C VAL A 556 -7.37 -5.03 5.12
N ASP A 557 -8.50 -5.59 5.53
CA ASP A 557 -9.73 -4.80 5.69
C ASP A 557 -9.63 -3.81 6.85
N PHE A 558 -9.03 -4.18 7.99
CA PHE A 558 -8.78 -3.25 9.08
C PHE A 558 -7.87 -2.09 8.64
N HIS A 559 -6.86 -2.36 7.80
CA HIS A 559 -5.99 -1.33 7.24
C HIS A 559 -6.71 -0.41 6.24
N GLU A 560 -7.67 -0.95 5.47
CA GLU A 560 -8.55 -0.17 4.60
C GLU A 560 -9.46 0.74 5.44
N ILE A 561 -10.11 0.19 6.47
CA ILE A 561 -10.96 0.93 7.41
C ILE A 561 -10.20 2.08 8.09
N GLU A 562 -8.95 1.87 8.53
CA GLU A 562 -8.16 2.95 9.14
C GLU A 562 -7.82 4.09 8.18
N LYS A 563 -7.67 3.81 6.87
CA LYS A 563 -7.40 4.84 5.86
C LYS A 563 -8.63 5.65 5.51
N GLU A 564 -9.80 5.04 5.61
CA GLU A 564 -11.10 5.61 5.22
C GLU A 564 -11.84 6.23 6.42
N ALA A 565 -11.12 6.54 7.50
CA ALA A 565 -11.67 7.00 8.79
C ALA A 565 -12.55 8.27 8.74
N ASP A 566 -12.61 8.98 7.62
CA ASP A 566 -13.46 10.16 7.40
C ASP A 566 -14.70 9.89 6.52
N THR A 567 -14.88 8.66 6.02
CA THR A 567 -16.06 8.21 5.26
C THR A 567 -16.92 7.22 6.07
N GLU A 568 -18.14 6.90 5.62
CA GLU A 568 -18.91 5.81 6.23
C GLU A 568 -18.18 4.48 6.00
N ASP A 569 -17.72 3.83 7.08
CA ASP A 569 -16.97 2.57 6.98
C ASP A 569 -17.79 1.49 6.23
N SER A 570 -17.15 0.84 5.26
CA SER A 570 -17.70 -0.32 4.56
C SER A 570 -17.60 -1.60 5.40
N ALA A 571 -18.35 -2.63 5.01
CA ALA A 571 -18.20 -3.98 5.53
C ALA A 571 -17.78 -4.95 4.42
N THR A 572 -17.02 -5.97 4.76
CA THR A 572 -16.49 -6.95 3.80
C THR A 572 -16.81 -8.37 4.23
N ALA A 573 -16.86 -9.28 3.26
CA ALA A 573 -16.92 -10.71 3.52
C ALA A 573 -16.01 -11.45 2.54
N HIS A 574 -15.29 -12.45 3.04
CA HIS A 574 -14.35 -13.23 2.26
C HIS A 574 -14.64 -14.72 2.41
N PHE A 575 -14.83 -15.38 1.27
CA PHE A 575 -14.75 -16.82 1.16
C PHE A 575 -13.33 -17.23 0.78
N VAL A 576 -12.81 -18.24 1.44
CA VAL A 576 -11.52 -18.87 1.12
C VAL A 576 -11.65 -20.38 1.14
N ALA A 577 -10.93 -21.06 0.25
CA ALA A 577 -10.85 -22.51 0.23
C ALA A 577 -9.40 -22.99 0.19
N GLN A 578 -9.18 -24.22 0.66
CA GLN A 578 -7.89 -24.87 0.62
C GLN A 578 -7.43 -25.11 -0.83
N PRO A 579 -6.13 -25.00 -1.14
CA PRO A 579 -5.63 -25.25 -2.49
C PRO A 579 -5.95 -26.66 -3.03
N HIS A 580 -5.98 -27.67 -2.14
CA HIS A 580 -6.26 -29.05 -2.51
C HIS A 580 -7.75 -29.30 -2.82
N THR A 581 -8.63 -28.35 -2.55
CA THR A 581 -10.06 -28.41 -2.92
C THR A 581 -10.38 -27.61 -4.17
N ALA A 582 -9.37 -27.20 -4.94
CA ALA A 582 -9.55 -26.48 -6.19
C ALA A 582 -10.32 -27.34 -7.20
N LEU A 583 -11.57 -26.96 -7.48
CA LEU A 583 -12.41 -27.56 -8.50
C LEU A 583 -12.61 -26.57 -9.66
N PRO A 584 -12.71 -27.04 -10.92
CA PRO A 584 -12.96 -26.16 -12.07
C PRO A 584 -14.25 -25.34 -11.87
N GLY A 585 -14.14 -24.02 -11.96
CA GLY A 585 -15.29 -23.10 -11.89
C GLY A 585 -15.66 -22.62 -10.48
N ILE A 586 -15.07 -23.18 -9.42
CA ILE A 586 -15.27 -22.73 -8.04
C ILE A 586 -14.06 -21.88 -7.61
N PRO A 587 -14.24 -20.60 -7.23
CA PRO A 587 -13.14 -19.75 -6.86
C PRO A 587 -12.57 -20.16 -5.49
N LEU A 588 -11.25 -20.26 -5.39
CA LEU A 588 -10.54 -20.45 -4.10
C LEU A 588 -10.64 -19.23 -3.17
N TYR A 589 -11.00 -18.07 -3.72
CA TYR A 589 -11.16 -16.82 -2.99
C TYR A 589 -12.24 -15.96 -3.62
N TYR A 590 -13.12 -15.38 -2.80
CA TYR A 590 -14.11 -14.41 -3.23
C TYR A 590 -14.33 -13.33 -2.17
N LYS A 591 -14.28 -12.04 -2.55
CA LYS A 591 -14.56 -10.89 -1.69
C LYS A 591 -15.89 -10.24 -2.06
N PHE A 592 -16.68 -9.90 -1.04
CA PHE A 592 -17.83 -9.00 -1.13
C PHE A 592 -17.54 -7.71 -0.37
N ASN A 593 -18.13 -6.61 -0.84
CA ASN A 593 -18.16 -5.33 -0.15
C ASN A 593 -19.62 -4.91 0.02
N PHE A 594 -19.95 -4.38 1.18
CA PHE A 594 -21.27 -3.93 1.55
C PHE A 594 -21.21 -2.49 2.07
N GLN A 595 -22.16 -1.69 1.60
CA GLN A 595 -22.38 -0.32 2.06
C GLN A 595 -23.30 -0.35 3.28
N SER A 596 -23.27 0.73 4.06
CA SER A 596 -24.20 0.88 5.17
C SER A 596 -25.65 0.99 4.68
N ASP A 597 -26.54 0.32 5.41
CA ASP A 597 -27.98 0.49 5.27
C ASP A 597 -28.42 1.82 5.89
N ILE A 598 -29.52 2.36 5.38
CA ILE A 598 -30.20 3.51 5.98
C ILE A 598 -30.93 3.02 7.22
N VAL A 599 -30.58 3.58 8.37
CA VAL A 599 -31.14 3.16 9.66
C VAL A 599 -32.18 4.19 10.12
N ILE A 600 -33.41 3.73 10.31
CA ILE A 600 -34.46 4.46 11.02
C ILE A 600 -34.91 3.63 12.23
N GLU A 601 -35.57 4.27 13.20
CA GLU A 601 -36.03 3.59 14.41
C GLU A 601 -37.56 3.69 14.54
N ASP A 602 -38.20 2.60 14.97
CA ASP A 602 -39.58 2.63 15.41
C ASP A 602 -39.62 3.09 16.88
N PRO A 603 -40.15 4.31 17.17
CA PRO A 603 -40.04 4.95 18.49
C PRO A 603 -40.86 4.26 19.58
N GLN A 604 -41.71 3.28 19.22
CA GLN A 604 -42.58 2.58 20.16
C GLN A 604 -42.02 1.21 20.56
N SER A 605 -41.48 0.44 19.62
CA SER A 605 -40.95 -0.89 19.90
C SER A 605 -39.42 -0.95 20.01
N ASN A 606 -38.71 0.16 19.75
CA ASN A 606 -37.25 0.27 19.72
C ASN A 606 -36.61 -0.75 18.76
N PHE A 607 -37.28 -1.02 17.64
CA PHE A 607 -36.72 -1.79 16.54
C PHE A 607 -35.97 -0.85 15.61
N GLN A 608 -34.78 -1.26 15.19
CA GLN A 608 -34.09 -0.63 14.08
C GLN A 608 -34.64 -1.19 12.77
N ILE A 609 -34.98 -0.31 11.85
CA ILE A 609 -35.39 -0.65 10.49
C ILE A 609 -34.22 -0.24 9.60
N ARG A 610 -33.56 -1.24 9.01
CA ARG A 610 -32.39 -1.06 8.15
C ARG A 610 -32.81 -1.27 6.70
N ILE A 611 -32.68 -0.24 5.89
CA ILE A 611 -33.15 -0.22 4.51
C ILE A 611 -31.93 -0.22 3.58
N SER A 612 -31.84 -1.24 2.74
CA SER A 612 -30.77 -1.32 1.76
C SER A 612 -30.87 -0.17 0.75
N GLN A 613 -29.73 0.33 0.30
CA GLN A 613 -29.69 1.38 -0.72
C GLN A 613 -30.40 0.95 -2.02
N ALA A 614 -30.33 -0.34 -2.36
CA ALA A 614 -31.03 -0.90 -3.50
C ALA A 614 -32.56 -0.87 -3.32
N ALA A 615 -33.07 -1.21 -2.13
CA ALA A 615 -34.49 -1.15 -1.80
C ALA A 615 -35.02 0.29 -1.89
N LEU A 616 -34.30 1.26 -1.32
CA LEU A 616 -34.69 2.66 -1.39
C LEU A 616 -34.68 3.19 -2.83
N SER A 617 -33.63 2.87 -3.60
CA SER A 617 -33.53 3.26 -5.01
C SER A 617 -34.68 2.71 -5.86
N GLU A 618 -35.10 1.47 -5.59
CA GLU A 618 -36.25 0.84 -6.26
C GLU A 618 -37.57 1.51 -5.83
N MET A 619 -37.75 1.87 -4.55
CA MET A 619 -38.91 2.67 -4.11
C MET A 619 -39.00 3.98 -4.90
N HIS A 620 -37.93 4.79 -4.96
CA HIS A 620 -37.92 6.04 -5.75
C HIS A 620 -38.16 5.81 -7.25
N THR A 621 -37.75 4.66 -7.78
CA THR A 621 -38.02 4.30 -9.18
C THR A 621 -39.52 4.09 -9.40
N TRP A 622 -40.20 3.42 -8.48
CA TRP A 622 -41.66 3.27 -8.52
C TRP A 622 -42.40 4.57 -8.27
N VAL A 623 -41.93 5.41 -7.35
CA VAL A 623 -42.48 6.77 -7.14
C VAL A 623 -42.50 7.56 -8.44
N ARG A 624 -41.36 7.60 -9.15
CA ARG A 624 -41.23 8.30 -10.44
C ARG A 624 -42.12 7.69 -11.52
N ARG A 625 -42.21 6.36 -11.61
CA ARG A 625 -43.07 5.67 -12.59
C ARG A 625 -44.55 5.97 -12.35
N SER A 626 -45.01 5.90 -11.10
CA SER A 626 -46.41 6.18 -10.78
C SER A 626 -46.76 7.65 -10.98
N ALA A 627 -45.85 8.58 -10.70
CA ALA A 627 -46.05 10.00 -10.99
C ALA A 627 -46.31 10.27 -12.49
N LEU A 628 -45.71 9.48 -13.39
CA LEU A 628 -45.95 9.57 -14.84
C LEU A 628 -47.34 9.05 -15.26
N ILE A 629 -47.93 8.13 -14.49
CA ILE A 629 -49.21 7.47 -14.82
C ILE A 629 -50.39 8.17 -14.14
N TYR A 630 -50.26 8.47 -12.85
CA TYR A 630 -51.34 8.94 -12.00
C TYR A 630 -51.18 10.41 -11.56
N GLY A 631 -50.06 11.05 -11.92
CA GLY A 631 -49.71 12.43 -11.56
C GLY A 631 -48.84 12.53 -10.30
N GLU A 632 -48.07 13.62 -10.18
CA GLU A 632 -47.07 13.82 -9.09
C GLU A 632 -47.67 13.87 -7.68
N LYS A 633 -48.97 14.15 -7.57
CA LYS A 633 -49.69 14.24 -6.28
C LYS A 633 -50.36 12.93 -5.88
N ALA A 634 -50.37 11.93 -6.75
CA ALA A 634 -50.98 10.64 -6.45
C ALA A 634 -50.08 9.83 -5.51
N GLU A 635 -50.69 9.22 -4.50
CA GLU A 635 -50.02 8.26 -3.64
C GLU A 635 -49.73 6.97 -4.41
N THR A 636 -48.58 6.38 -4.13
CA THR A 636 -48.15 5.09 -4.67
C THR A 636 -47.45 4.31 -3.58
N GLY A 637 -47.20 3.03 -3.82
CA GLY A 637 -46.55 2.19 -2.83
C GLY A 637 -46.23 0.81 -3.37
N GLY A 638 -46.15 -0.15 -2.48
CA GLY A 638 -45.89 -1.54 -2.83
C GLY A 638 -45.51 -2.38 -1.63
N ILE A 639 -44.85 -3.49 -1.91
CA ILE A 639 -44.58 -4.55 -0.92
C ILE A 639 -43.10 -4.58 -0.54
N LEU A 640 -42.85 -4.75 0.76
CA LEU A 640 -41.52 -4.84 1.34
C LEU A 640 -41.11 -6.30 1.58
N PHE A 641 -39.88 -6.64 1.21
CA PHE A 641 -39.26 -7.93 1.47
C PHE A 641 -37.91 -7.78 2.18
N GLY A 642 -37.64 -8.69 3.12
CA GLY A 642 -36.39 -8.73 3.85
C GLY A 642 -36.44 -9.67 5.05
N GLY A 643 -35.78 -9.30 6.14
CA GLY A 643 -35.60 -10.17 7.31
C GLY A 643 -36.14 -9.56 8.59
N ARG A 644 -36.44 -10.39 9.59
CA ARG A 644 -36.79 -9.95 10.94
C ARG A 644 -35.96 -10.72 11.96
N ASP A 645 -35.35 -10.00 12.88
CA ASP A 645 -34.65 -10.59 14.03
C ASP A 645 -35.15 -9.93 15.31
N ASN A 646 -35.86 -10.73 16.12
CA ASN A 646 -36.42 -10.29 17.38
C ASN A 646 -35.38 -10.18 18.51
N ALA A 647 -34.29 -10.97 18.44
CA ALA A 647 -33.23 -10.94 19.45
C ALA A 647 -32.40 -9.66 19.31
N CYS A 648 -32.03 -9.31 18.08
CA CYS A 648 -31.31 -8.08 17.75
C CYS A 648 -32.23 -6.84 17.74
N ARG A 649 -33.55 -7.05 17.62
CA ARG A 649 -34.57 -6.00 17.37
C ARG A 649 -34.31 -5.23 16.08
N VAL A 650 -34.06 -5.97 15.00
CA VAL A 650 -33.77 -5.41 13.67
C VAL A 650 -34.77 -5.94 12.66
N ILE A 651 -35.29 -5.05 11.81
CA ILE A 651 -36.02 -5.37 10.59
C ILE A 651 -35.14 -4.93 9.41
N TRP A 652 -34.78 -5.87 8.53
CA TRP A 652 -34.06 -5.54 7.31
C TRP A 652 -35.03 -5.43 6.15
N VAL A 653 -34.96 -4.34 5.39
CA VAL A 653 -35.66 -4.14 4.12
C VAL A 653 -34.63 -4.30 3.01
N SER A 654 -34.68 -5.43 2.31
CA SER A 654 -33.65 -5.80 1.33
C SER A 654 -34.08 -5.59 -0.11
N GLU A 655 -35.34 -5.87 -0.40
CA GLU A 655 -35.94 -5.76 -1.73
C GLU A 655 -37.35 -5.17 -1.59
N VAL A 656 -37.81 -4.46 -2.60
CA VAL A 656 -39.19 -3.97 -2.70
C VAL A 656 -39.75 -4.32 -4.07
N ILE A 657 -41.08 -4.39 -4.16
CA ILE A 657 -41.77 -4.34 -5.45
C ILE A 657 -42.72 -3.15 -5.44
N GLY A 658 -43.09 -2.69 -6.64
CA GLY A 658 -44.09 -1.65 -6.84
C GLY A 658 -45.50 -2.10 -6.48
N PRO A 659 -46.51 -1.29 -6.81
CA PRO A 659 -47.89 -1.58 -6.46
C PRO A 659 -48.35 -2.85 -7.20
N PRO A 660 -48.91 -3.85 -6.49
CA PRO A 660 -49.59 -4.98 -7.12
C PRO A 660 -50.63 -4.51 -8.14
N ALA A 661 -50.91 -5.32 -9.17
CA ALA A 661 -51.77 -4.93 -10.30
C ALA A 661 -53.21 -4.58 -9.90
N ASP A 662 -53.66 -5.06 -8.75
CA ASP A 662 -54.96 -4.79 -8.12
C ASP A 662 -54.91 -3.62 -7.11
N SER A 663 -53.84 -2.83 -7.08
CA SER A 663 -53.74 -1.65 -6.20
C SER A 663 -54.49 -0.45 -6.77
N GLU A 664 -55.03 0.38 -5.88
CA GLU A 664 -55.70 1.64 -6.23
C GLU A 664 -54.86 2.84 -5.77
N SER A 665 -54.57 3.76 -6.69
CA SER A 665 -53.79 4.98 -6.45
C SER A 665 -54.64 6.22 -6.69
N SER A 666 -54.65 7.15 -5.73
CA SER A 666 -55.30 8.46 -5.86
C SER A 666 -54.50 9.56 -5.14
N CYS A 667 -54.90 10.83 -5.29
CA CYS A 667 -54.30 11.94 -4.53
C CYS A 667 -54.72 11.97 -3.04
N ALA A 668 -55.63 11.10 -2.61
CA ALA A 668 -56.20 11.11 -1.26
C ALA A 668 -55.90 9.84 -0.45
N HIS A 669 -55.59 8.74 -1.12
CA HIS A 669 -55.24 7.46 -0.49
C HIS A 669 -54.59 6.51 -1.52
N PHE A 670 -53.82 5.57 -0.99
CA PHE A 670 -53.34 4.37 -1.67
C PHE A 670 -53.91 3.10 -1.01
N ILE A 671 -54.54 2.21 -1.79
CA ILE A 671 -54.96 0.88 -1.33
C ILE A 671 -54.05 -0.15 -1.99
N CYS A 672 -53.23 -0.82 -1.19
CA CYS A 672 -52.28 -1.81 -1.67
C CYS A 672 -52.99 -3.14 -2.00
N GLY A 673 -52.85 -3.60 -3.24
CA GLY A 673 -53.35 -4.90 -3.69
C GLY A 673 -52.57 -6.09 -3.13
N THR A 674 -53.00 -7.31 -3.46
CA THR A 674 -52.38 -8.56 -2.97
C THR A 674 -52.02 -9.54 -4.09
N ASN A 675 -52.38 -9.22 -5.33
CA ASN A 675 -52.17 -10.12 -6.47
C ASN A 675 -50.67 -10.37 -6.72
N GLY A 676 -50.27 -11.65 -6.73
CA GLY A 676 -48.88 -12.07 -6.98
C GLY A 676 -47.95 -11.98 -5.75
N VAL A 677 -48.43 -11.53 -4.59
CA VAL A 677 -47.57 -11.30 -3.41
C VAL A 677 -47.08 -12.61 -2.79
N ALA A 678 -47.93 -13.63 -2.72
CA ALA A 678 -47.57 -14.94 -2.16
C ALA A 678 -46.50 -15.64 -3.03
N GLU A 679 -46.66 -15.60 -4.35
CA GLU A 679 -45.70 -16.14 -5.31
C GLU A 679 -44.36 -15.39 -5.23
N ALA A 680 -44.39 -14.06 -5.16
CA ALA A 680 -43.19 -13.24 -5.01
C ALA A 680 -42.47 -13.49 -3.67
N ASN A 681 -43.21 -13.75 -2.59
CA ASN A 681 -42.65 -14.12 -1.30
C ASN A 681 -41.94 -15.48 -1.35
N GLU A 682 -42.59 -16.49 -1.94
CA GLU A 682 -42.03 -17.83 -2.02
C GLU A 682 -40.77 -17.87 -2.90
N GLU A 683 -40.77 -17.15 -4.03
CA GLU A 683 -39.58 -17.00 -4.89
C GLU A 683 -38.39 -16.44 -4.12
N LYS A 684 -38.57 -15.32 -3.40
CA LYS A 684 -37.50 -14.67 -2.63
C LYS A 684 -37.03 -15.54 -1.48
N ARG A 685 -37.95 -16.22 -0.80
CA ARG A 685 -37.64 -17.13 0.31
C ARG A 685 -36.77 -18.29 -0.18
N GLN A 686 -37.11 -18.90 -1.32
CA GLN A 686 -36.31 -19.98 -1.91
C GLN A 686 -34.95 -19.47 -2.42
N ARG A 687 -34.93 -18.40 -3.21
CA ARG A 687 -33.69 -17.85 -3.81
C ARG A 687 -32.67 -17.40 -2.77
N THR A 688 -33.11 -16.97 -1.58
CA THR A 688 -32.23 -16.43 -0.52
C THR A 688 -32.04 -17.36 0.67
N ARG A 689 -32.47 -18.62 0.58
CA ARG A 689 -32.48 -19.59 1.69
C ARG A 689 -33.13 -19.02 2.95
N GLY A 690 -34.27 -18.35 2.78
CA GLY A 690 -35.08 -17.77 3.85
C GLY A 690 -34.60 -16.45 4.43
N SER A 691 -33.53 -15.83 3.90
CA SER A 691 -33.05 -14.53 4.41
C SER A 691 -33.94 -13.35 4.02
N THR A 692 -34.71 -13.48 2.94
CA THR A 692 -35.63 -12.47 2.41
C THR A 692 -37.03 -13.08 2.29
N GLN A 693 -37.99 -12.46 2.97
CA GLN A 693 -39.40 -12.83 3.04
C GLN A 693 -40.27 -11.57 3.17
N TYR A 694 -41.58 -11.70 3.01
CA TYR A 694 -42.54 -10.60 3.16
C TYR A 694 -42.44 -9.97 4.56
N ILE A 695 -42.25 -8.65 4.60
CA ILE A 695 -42.12 -7.91 5.88
C ILE A 695 -43.18 -6.83 6.11
N GLY A 696 -43.89 -6.41 5.07
CA GLY A 696 -44.92 -5.38 5.15
C GLY A 696 -45.09 -4.61 3.85
N MET A 697 -45.46 -3.33 3.95
CA MET A 697 -45.73 -2.47 2.80
C MET A 697 -45.10 -1.09 2.95
N TRP A 698 -44.99 -0.38 1.83
CA TRP A 698 -44.56 1.00 1.79
C TRP A 698 -45.49 1.82 0.92
N HIS A 699 -45.62 3.12 1.20
CA HIS A 699 -46.31 4.06 0.33
C HIS A 699 -45.80 5.49 0.48
N THR A 700 -46.32 6.39 -0.34
CA THR A 700 -45.96 7.81 -0.37
C THR A 700 -47.08 8.69 0.14
N HIS A 701 -46.70 9.77 0.82
CA HIS A 701 -47.52 10.93 1.15
C HIS A 701 -46.91 12.16 0.43
N PRO A 702 -47.16 12.36 -0.88
CA PRO A 702 -46.40 13.32 -1.69
C PRO A 702 -46.50 14.79 -1.26
N THR A 703 -47.51 15.15 -0.47
CA THR A 703 -47.82 16.53 -0.07
C THR A 703 -47.95 16.71 1.44
N SER A 704 -47.56 15.72 2.24
CA SER A 704 -47.67 15.79 3.69
C SER A 704 -46.55 15.01 4.39
N LEU A 705 -46.48 15.19 5.71
CA LEU A 705 -45.55 14.45 6.56
C LEU A 705 -45.84 12.94 6.51
N PRO A 706 -44.81 12.08 6.68
CA PRO A 706 -44.96 10.62 6.64
C PRO A 706 -45.62 10.06 7.91
N ALA A 707 -46.88 10.43 8.14
CA ALA A 707 -47.70 10.04 9.28
C ALA A 707 -48.84 9.11 8.81
N PRO A 708 -49.09 7.97 9.47
CA PRO A 708 -50.16 7.05 9.07
C PRO A 708 -51.54 7.71 9.16
N SER A 709 -52.35 7.54 8.12
CA SER A 709 -53.76 7.92 8.06
C SER A 709 -54.67 6.90 8.76
N GLU A 710 -55.94 7.24 8.96
CA GLU A 710 -56.95 6.29 9.50
C GLU A 710 -57.08 5.05 8.61
N THR A 711 -57.02 5.22 7.29
CA THR A 711 -57.02 4.12 6.30
C THR A 711 -55.82 3.19 6.51
N ASP A 712 -54.64 3.74 6.77
CA ASP A 712 -53.43 2.95 7.02
C ASP A 712 -53.57 2.12 8.30
N PHE A 713 -54.14 2.70 9.36
CA PHE A 713 -54.42 1.96 10.60
C PHE A 713 -55.39 0.81 10.38
N LEU A 714 -56.47 1.02 9.61
CA LEU A 714 -57.44 -0.03 9.28
C LEU A 714 -56.80 -1.15 8.45
N ALA A 715 -55.95 -0.81 7.47
CA ALA A 715 -55.22 -1.78 6.67
C ALA A 715 -54.24 -2.61 7.52
N MET A 716 -53.47 -1.95 8.40
CA MET A 716 -52.54 -2.64 9.30
C MET A 716 -53.28 -3.50 10.34
N HIS A 717 -54.45 -3.08 10.82
CA HIS A 717 -55.31 -3.88 11.70
C HIS A 717 -55.79 -5.16 11.00
N ALA A 718 -56.23 -5.06 9.75
CA ALA A 718 -56.66 -6.21 8.97
C ALA A 718 -55.50 -7.20 8.73
N LEU A 719 -54.32 -6.70 8.34
CA LEU A 719 -53.13 -7.53 8.09
C LEU A 719 -52.67 -8.28 9.34
N VAL A 720 -52.56 -7.56 10.45
CA VAL A 720 -52.13 -8.11 11.74
C VAL A 720 -53.10 -9.21 12.22
N ASN A 721 -54.39 -9.11 11.92
CA ASN A 721 -55.40 -10.10 12.29
C ASN A 721 -55.52 -11.27 11.32
N ALA A 722 -55.19 -11.08 10.04
CA ALA A 722 -55.19 -12.12 9.01
C ALA A 722 -54.03 -13.12 9.16
N ASP A 723 -52.94 -12.75 9.84
CA ASP A 723 -51.76 -13.60 10.04
C ASP A 723 -51.94 -14.54 11.26
N GLU A 724 -52.12 -15.85 10.99
CA GLU A 724 -52.03 -16.92 11.99
C GLU A 724 -50.89 -17.89 11.66
N PRO A 725 -49.97 -18.19 12.60
CA PRO A 725 -49.98 -17.79 14.01
C PRO A 725 -49.54 -16.33 14.29
N SER A 726 -50.22 -15.75 15.27
CA SER A 726 -50.27 -14.35 15.75
C SER A 726 -49.00 -13.62 16.19
N THR A 727 -47.79 -14.08 15.85
CA THR A 727 -46.53 -13.51 16.39
C THR A 727 -45.88 -12.44 15.50
N HIS A 728 -46.49 -12.08 14.36
CA HIS A 728 -45.82 -11.29 13.34
C HIS A 728 -46.04 -9.78 13.53
N LYS A 729 -44.93 -9.04 13.42
CA LYS A 729 -44.95 -7.59 13.34
C LYS A 729 -44.88 -7.16 11.87
N HIS A 730 -45.75 -6.26 11.46
CA HIS A 730 -45.82 -5.76 10.08
C HIS A 730 -45.24 -4.35 9.99
N LEU A 731 -44.34 -4.16 9.02
CA LEU A 731 -43.70 -2.88 8.76
C LEU A 731 -44.55 -2.05 7.80
N LEU A 732 -44.77 -0.79 8.15
CA LEU A 732 -45.25 0.25 7.24
C LEU A 732 -44.16 1.30 7.09
N LEU A 733 -43.69 1.51 5.86
CA LEU A 733 -42.79 2.63 5.52
C LEU A 733 -43.57 3.72 4.77
N ILE A 734 -43.42 4.98 5.21
CA ILE A 734 -44.08 6.12 4.56
C ILE A 734 -43.01 7.10 4.11
N LEU A 735 -42.99 7.41 2.81
CA LEU A 735 -42.19 8.45 2.19
C LEU A 735 -43.02 9.72 2.05
N GLY A 736 -42.72 10.75 2.83
CA GLY A 736 -43.42 12.04 2.83
C GLY A 736 -42.55 13.19 2.32
N SER A 737 -43.13 14.38 2.25
CA SER A 737 -42.41 15.61 1.92
C SER A 737 -42.76 16.74 2.88
N ASP A 738 -41.77 17.59 3.20
CA ASP A 738 -42.04 18.87 3.84
C ASP A 738 -42.53 19.88 2.80
N SER A 739 -43.77 20.34 2.95
CA SER A 739 -44.41 21.32 2.06
C SER A 739 -43.68 22.66 1.97
N GLU A 740 -42.81 22.99 2.92
CA GLU A 740 -42.08 24.26 2.93
C GLU A 740 -40.61 24.16 2.44
N GLN A 741 -39.96 22.99 2.58
CA GLN A 741 -38.51 22.85 2.35
C GLN A 741 -38.11 21.89 1.22
N SER A 742 -39.07 21.20 0.58
CA SER A 742 -38.79 20.21 -0.48
C SER A 742 -37.80 19.11 -0.05
N VAL A 743 -37.77 18.78 1.24
CA VAL A 743 -36.96 17.70 1.80
C VAL A 743 -37.81 16.43 1.82
N GLU A 744 -37.27 15.34 1.30
CA GLU A 744 -37.91 14.03 1.38
C GLU A 744 -37.70 13.42 2.76
N LEU A 745 -38.79 12.95 3.34
CA LEU A 745 -38.86 12.48 4.72
C LEU A 745 -39.29 11.02 4.73
N LEU A 746 -38.71 10.22 5.63
CA LEU A 746 -39.02 8.81 5.79
C LEU A 746 -39.39 8.50 7.24
N SER A 747 -40.48 7.76 7.43
CA SER A 747 -40.87 7.18 8.72
C SER A 747 -41.21 5.71 8.58
N GLY A 748 -40.90 4.95 9.62
CA GLY A 748 -41.18 3.52 9.70
C GLY A 748 -41.94 3.16 10.96
N PHE A 749 -42.99 2.35 10.78
CA PHE A 749 -43.92 2.00 11.85
C PHE A 749 -44.07 0.49 11.92
N LEU A 750 -43.91 -0.06 13.12
CA LEU A 750 -44.04 -1.49 13.36
C LEU A 750 -45.32 -1.78 14.13
N PHE A 751 -46.21 -2.58 13.53
CA PHE A 751 -47.52 -2.93 14.06
C PHE A 751 -47.60 -4.39 14.48
N SER A 752 -48.30 -4.66 15.58
CA SER A 752 -48.50 -5.98 16.17
C SER A 752 -49.93 -6.13 16.71
N LYS A 753 -50.39 -7.35 16.97
CA LYS A 753 -51.74 -7.59 17.56
C LYS A 753 -51.96 -6.83 18.87
N LYS A 754 -50.89 -6.62 19.65
CA LYS A 754 -50.95 -5.87 20.91
C LYS A 754 -51.39 -4.42 20.70
N ASP A 755 -50.89 -3.78 19.64
CA ASP A 755 -51.14 -2.35 19.40
C ASP A 755 -52.64 -2.08 19.15
N PHE A 756 -53.33 -3.00 18.48
CA PHE A 756 -54.76 -2.87 18.21
C PHE A 756 -55.67 -3.38 19.33
N GLY A 757 -55.18 -4.30 20.18
CA GLY A 757 -55.89 -4.66 21.42
C GLY A 757 -56.01 -3.49 22.40
N ASP A 758 -55.09 -2.51 22.34
CA ASP A 758 -55.19 -1.27 23.12
C ASP A 758 -56.22 -0.30 22.50
N LEU A 759 -56.30 -0.22 21.16
CA LEU A 759 -57.34 0.56 20.45
C LEU A 759 -58.76 0.04 20.79
N GLU A 760 -58.97 -1.27 20.77
CA GLU A 760 -60.27 -1.90 21.10
C GLU A 760 -60.69 -1.66 22.56
N LYS A 761 -59.72 -1.52 23.48
CA LYS A 761 -59.98 -1.33 24.91
C LYS A 761 -60.20 0.13 25.31
N PHE A 762 -59.47 1.05 24.70
CA PHE A 762 -59.43 2.45 25.13
C PHE A 762 -60.03 3.43 24.11
N GLY A 763 -60.38 2.97 22.90
CA GLY A 763 -60.94 3.79 21.84
C GLY A 763 -59.98 4.81 21.22
N VAL A 764 -58.71 4.79 21.63
CA VAL A 764 -57.65 5.69 21.16
C VAL A 764 -56.36 4.90 21.01
N LEU A 765 -55.67 5.08 19.87
CA LEU A 765 -54.33 4.54 19.62
C LEU A 765 -53.36 5.71 19.45
N GLU A 766 -52.49 5.93 20.43
CA GLU A 766 -51.43 6.93 20.32
C GLU A 766 -50.18 6.31 19.67
N ARG A 767 -49.65 6.97 18.63
CA ARG A 767 -48.41 6.59 17.95
C ARG A 767 -47.41 7.75 18.00
N LYS A 768 -46.20 7.45 18.45
CA LYS A 768 -45.07 8.38 18.31
C LYS A 768 -44.56 8.32 16.88
N ILE A 769 -44.29 9.48 16.29
CA ILE A 769 -43.75 9.60 14.94
C ILE A 769 -42.32 10.09 15.07
N GLN A 770 -41.39 9.34 14.49
CA GLN A 770 -40.02 9.77 14.28
C GLN A 770 -39.81 9.92 12.77
N VAL A 771 -39.36 11.11 12.37
CA VAL A 771 -39.15 11.45 10.97
C VAL A 771 -37.65 11.57 10.72
N SER A 772 -37.17 10.85 9.70
CA SER A 772 -35.78 10.91 9.24
C SER A 772 -35.71 11.63 7.91
N ALA A 773 -34.88 12.67 7.80
CA ALA A 773 -34.60 13.31 6.52
C ALA A 773 -33.68 12.42 5.67
N LEU A 774 -34.06 12.17 4.42
CA LEU A 774 -33.18 11.51 3.45
C LEU A 774 -32.23 12.58 2.88
N GLY A 775 -30.91 12.38 2.99
CA GLY A 775 -29.92 13.31 2.47
C GLY A 775 -30.02 13.49 0.94
N PRO A 776 -29.47 14.56 0.35
CA PRO A 776 -29.46 14.72 -1.10
C PRO A 776 -28.70 13.54 -1.73
N LEU A 777 -29.39 12.76 -2.57
CA LEU A 777 -28.80 11.66 -3.33
C LEU A 777 -27.50 12.14 -4.01
N THR A 778 -26.36 11.56 -3.63
CA THR A 778 -25.09 11.85 -4.28
C THR A 778 -25.13 11.37 -5.74
N PRO A 779 -24.78 12.19 -6.74
CA PRO A 779 -24.83 11.84 -8.16
C PRO A 779 -23.92 10.67 -8.61
N GLN A 780 -23.29 9.93 -7.70
CA GLN A 780 -22.34 8.87 -8.01
C GLN A 780 -22.98 7.48 -8.22
N ASP A 781 -24.26 7.29 -7.88
CA ASP A 781 -24.98 6.03 -8.13
C ASP A 781 -25.90 6.05 -9.36
N ILE A 782 -25.70 7.04 -10.25
CA ILE A 782 -26.46 7.15 -11.51
C ILE A 782 -25.64 6.55 -12.64
N ILE A 783 -25.76 5.24 -12.87
CA ILE A 783 -25.61 4.68 -14.23
C ILE A 783 -27.00 4.33 -14.73
N VAL A 784 -27.72 5.37 -15.16
CA VAL A 784 -28.87 5.22 -16.06
C VAL A 784 -28.32 5.40 -17.47
N ASP A 785 -28.37 4.32 -18.25
CA ASP A 785 -28.01 4.27 -19.67
C ASP A 785 -28.99 5.19 -20.44
N GLN A 786 -28.60 6.45 -20.67
CA GLN A 786 -29.38 7.40 -21.48
C GLN A 786 -28.77 7.52 -22.87
N ALA A 787 -29.57 7.20 -23.89
CA ALA A 787 -29.30 7.63 -25.27
C ALA A 787 -29.38 9.16 -25.36
N GLY A 788 -28.54 9.79 -26.17
CA GLY A 788 -28.55 11.24 -26.39
C GLY A 788 -27.58 12.06 -25.54
N ARG A 789 -26.70 11.42 -24.75
CA ARG A 789 -25.57 12.07 -24.08
C ARG A 789 -24.62 12.71 -25.10
N ARG A 790 -24.12 13.90 -24.80
CA ARG A 790 -23.24 14.69 -25.67
C ARG A 790 -21.96 15.12 -24.96
N PHE A 791 -20.82 14.90 -25.62
CA PHE A 791 -19.51 15.32 -25.14
C PHE A 791 -18.79 16.12 -26.21
N MET A 792 -17.99 17.09 -25.78
CA MET A 792 -17.14 17.87 -26.67
C MET A 792 -15.69 17.74 -26.21
N VAL A 793 -14.76 17.51 -27.15
CA VAL A 793 -13.32 17.46 -26.87
C VAL A 793 -12.60 18.53 -27.67
N LEU A 794 -11.96 19.47 -26.97
CA LEU A 794 -11.14 20.54 -27.52
C LEU A 794 -9.70 20.30 -27.10
N SER A 795 -8.74 20.44 -28.03
CA SER A 795 -7.33 20.27 -27.70
C SER A 795 -6.45 21.39 -28.19
N ASP A 796 -5.36 21.65 -27.45
CA ASP A 796 -4.28 22.57 -27.84
C ASP A 796 -4.82 23.94 -28.30
N MET A 797 -5.52 24.61 -27.37
CA MET A 797 -6.19 25.89 -27.59
C MET A 797 -5.22 27.08 -27.51
N HIS A 798 -4.12 26.94 -26.75
CA HIS A 798 -3.04 27.92 -26.58
C HIS A 798 -3.50 29.37 -26.33
N PHE A 799 -4.41 29.58 -25.37
CA PHE A 799 -4.77 30.92 -24.92
C PHE A 799 -3.51 31.70 -24.50
N GLY A 800 -3.40 32.97 -24.89
CA GLY A 800 -2.22 33.79 -24.56
C GLY A 800 -1.05 33.74 -25.56
N THR A 801 -1.17 32.94 -26.63
CA THR A 801 -0.24 32.94 -27.78
C THR A 801 -0.85 33.73 -28.96
N PRO A 802 -0.09 34.62 -29.63
CA PRO A 802 -0.61 35.37 -30.79
C PRO A 802 -1.03 34.48 -31.98
N GLU A 803 -0.40 33.31 -32.11
CA GLU A 803 -0.60 32.39 -33.24
C GLU A 803 -1.89 31.55 -33.13
N SER A 804 -2.51 31.52 -31.94
CA SER A 804 -3.76 30.77 -31.71
C SER A 804 -4.93 31.35 -32.50
N SER A 805 -5.68 30.48 -33.16
CA SER A 805 -6.88 30.85 -33.93
C SER A 805 -7.98 31.45 -33.05
N ILE A 806 -7.94 31.25 -31.72
CA ILE A 806 -8.93 31.78 -30.78
C ILE A 806 -8.89 33.31 -30.66
N ASN A 807 -7.78 33.94 -31.05
CA ASN A 807 -7.66 35.41 -31.08
C ASN A 807 -8.47 36.02 -32.24
N VAL A 808 -8.81 35.24 -33.26
CA VAL A 808 -9.51 35.70 -34.45
C VAL A 808 -11.01 35.48 -34.30
N ALA A 809 -11.78 36.57 -34.22
CA ALA A 809 -13.25 36.54 -34.04
C ALA A 809 -13.97 35.66 -35.08
N GLN A 810 -13.50 35.69 -36.33
CA GLN A 810 -14.03 34.89 -37.44
C GLN A 810 -14.04 33.37 -37.16
N PHE A 811 -13.12 32.87 -36.35
CA PHE A 811 -13.04 31.43 -36.00
C PHE A 811 -13.55 31.17 -34.59
N ARG A 812 -13.24 32.06 -33.65
CA ARG A 812 -13.68 31.95 -32.26
C ARG A 812 -15.21 32.03 -32.12
N ASP A 813 -15.86 33.02 -32.72
CA ASP A 813 -17.27 33.26 -32.46
C ASP A 813 -18.16 32.09 -32.94
N PRO A 814 -17.92 31.49 -34.13
CA PRO A 814 -18.59 30.26 -34.53
C PRO A 814 -18.38 29.07 -33.59
N LEU A 815 -17.21 28.94 -32.95
CA LEU A 815 -16.96 27.91 -31.94
C LEU A 815 -17.87 28.12 -30.73
N ILE A 816 -17.92 29.34 -30.21
CA ILE A 816 -18.72 29.70 -29.04
C ILE A 816 -20.21 29.52 -29.34
N ASP A 817 -20.67 29.99 -30.51
CA ASP A 817 -22.07 29.84 -30.94
C ASP A 817 -22.44 28.36 -31.11
N TYR A 818 -21.53 27.54 -31.62
CA TYR A 818 -21.74 26.09 -31.72
C TYR A 818 -21.85 25.43 -30.34
N MET A 819 -20.95 25.74 -29.41
CA MET A 819 -21.00 25.24 -28.03
C MET A 819 -22.33 25.58 -27.35
N VAL A 820 -22.78 26.83 -27.51
CA VAL A 820 -24.01 27.33 -26.88
C VAL A 820 -25.28 26.80 -27.56
N SER A 821 -25.29 26.63 -28.88
CA SER A 821 -26.45 26.08 -29.61
C SER A 821 -26.69 24.59 -29.37
N ARG A 822 -25.67 23.84 -28.95
CA ARG A 822 -25.73 22.39 -28.71
C ARG A 822 -25.92 22.01 -27.24
N ALA A 823 -25.94 22.99 -26.34
CA ALA A 823 -26.18 22.82 -24.91
C ALA A 823 -27.56 22.14 -24.61
N PRO A 824 -27.68 21.37 -23.51
CA PRO A 824 -26.65 21.07 -22.53
C PRO A 824 -25.71 19.95 -22.98
N TRP A 825 -24.43 20.09 -22.63
CA TRP A 825 -23.42 19.03 -22.76
C TRP A 825 -23.36 18.21 -21.47
N ASP A 826 -23.05 16.92 -21.57
CA ASP A 826 -22.67 16.11 -20.41
C ASP A 826 -21.30 16.58 -19.91
N GLU A 827 -20.29 16.55 -20.79
CA GLU A 827 -18.94 16.95 -20.44
C GLU A 827 -18.28 17.71 -21.60
N ILE A 828 -17.67 18.84 -21.28
CA ILE A 828 -16.76 19.57 -22.18
C ILE A 828 -15.35 19.34 -21.68
N VAL A 829 -14.53 18.69 -22.51
CA VAL A 829 -13.17 18.26 -22.17
C VAL A 829 -12.16 19.12 -22.92
N PHE A 830 -11.34 19.84 -22.17
CA PHE A 830 -10.13 20.47 -22.68
C PHE A 830 -8.95 19.53 -22.46
N THR A 831 -8.35 19.03 -23.53
CA THR A 831 -7.13 18.21 -23.47
C THR A 831 -5.92 19.01 -23.93
N GLY A 832 -4.77 18.80 -23.31
CA GLY A 832 -3.53 19.41 -23.78
C GLY A 832 -3.36 20.87 -23.41
N ASP A 833 -2.64 21.61 -24.25
CA ASP A 833 -2.09 22.93 -23.92
C ASP A 833 -3.17 24.02 -24.04
N LEU A 834 -3.86 24.26 -22.92
CA LEU A 834 -4.98 25.20 -22.87
C LEU A 834 -4.49 26.64 -22.74
N ILE A 835 -3.55 26.94 -21.83
CA ILE A 835 -3.21 28.31 -21.42
C ILE A 835 -1.70 28.61 -21.61
N ASP A 836 -0.89 27.63 -22.03
CA ASP A 836 0.55 27.78 -22.37
C ASP A 836 1.30 28.60 -21.30
N ILE A 837 1.12 28.18 -20.05
CA ILE A 837 1.36 29.01 -18.87
C ILE A 837 2.84 29.14 -18.55
N ASN A 838 3.40 30.33 -18.77
CA ASN A 838 4.63 30.82 -18.14
C ASN A 838 4.32 31.93 -17.12
N LEU A 839 5.18 32.14 -16.10
CA LEU A 839 5.03 33.25 -15.15
C LEU A 839 4.89 34.62 -15.85
N SER A 840 5.52 34.78 -17.02
CA SER A 840 5.43 35.98 -17.87
C SER A 840 4.19 36.03 -18.77
N THR A 841 3.54 34.90 -19.04
CA THR A 841 2.39 34.80 -19.96
C THR A 841 1.06 34.47 -19.26
N PHE A 842 1.10 34.12 -17.98
CA PHE A 842 -0.06 33.70 -17.19
C PHE A 842 -1.16 34.76 -17.16
N THR A 843 -0.81 36.00 -16.82
CA THR A 843 -1.79 37.11 -16.77
C THR A 843 -2.43 37.35 -18.12
N ARG A 844 -1.65 37.33 -19.22
CA ARG A 844 -2.19 37.56 -20.57
C ARG A 844 -3.03 36.39 -21.09
N ALA A 845 -2.70 35.16 -20.73
CA ALA A 845 -3.45 33.98 -21.16
C ALA A 845 -4.79 33.85 -20.43
N ILE A 846 -4.84 34.21 -19.14
CA ILE A 846 -6.09 34.22 -18.36
C ILE A 846 -6.96 35.42 -18.73
N GLU A 847 -6.40 36.64 -18.69
CA GLU A 847 -7.19 37.87 -18.75
C GLU A 847 -7.27 38.48 -20.17
N GLY A 848 -6.37 38.12 -21.09
CA GLY A 848 -6.31 38.69 -22.44
C GLY A 848 -5.78 40.13 -22.45
N GLY A 849 -6.15 40.90 -23.47
CA GLY A 849 -5.86 42.35 -23.55
C GLY A 849 -4.68 42.73 -24.45
N ALA A 850 -4.35 44.04 -24.45
CA ALA A 850 -3.27 44.61 -25.25
C ALA A 850 -1.96 44.65 -24.44
N TRP A 851 -0.88 44.13 -25.03
CA TRP A 851 0.42 44.00 -24.38
C TRP A 851 1.50 44.70 -25.23
N GLN A 852 2.43 45.41 -24.57
CA GLN A 852 3.39 46.32 -25.23
C GLN A 852 4.34 45.62 -26.21
N ASP A 853 4.53 44.31 -26.06
CA ASP A 853 5.42 43.44 -26.83
C ASP A 853 4.73 42.68 -27.97
N LEU A 854 3.42 42.88 -28.18
CA LEU A 854 2.61 42.14 -29.15
C LEU A 854 1.91 43.04 -30.17
N ASN A 855 1.84 42.58 -31.42
CA ASN A 855 1.17 43.26 -32.53
C ASN A 855 -0.35 43.00 -32.55
N GLY A 856 -1.04 43.22 -31.43
CA GLY A 856 -2.49 43.10 -31.34
C GLY A 856 -3.00 42.60 -29.97
N PRO A 857 -4.29 42.81 -29.65
CA PRO A 857 -4.88 42.31 -28.42
C PRO A 857 -5.07 40.79 -28.47
N LEU A 858 -4.81 40.12 -27.34
CA LEU A 858 -5.06 38.70 -27.16
C LEU A 858 -6.44 38.45 -26.55
N PHE A 859 -7.04 37.32 -26.88
CA PHE A 859 -8.29 36.85 -26.28
C PHE A 859 -7.98 35.89 -25.13
N GLY A 860 -8.35 36.27 -23.91
CA GLY A 860 -8.05 35.51 -22.70
C GLY A 860 -9.07 34.41 -22.41
N PHE A 861 -8.67 33.41 -21.63
CA PHE A 861 -9.58 32.33 -21.24
C PHE A 861 -10.76 32.81 -20.39
N ARG A 862 -10.57 33.80 -19.51
CA ARG A 862 -11.69 34.39 -18.75
C ARG A 862 -12.69 35.09 -19.68
N GLN A 863 -12.20 35.76 -20.73
CA GLN A 863 -13.06 36.38 -21.74
C GLN A 863 -13.83 35.31 -22.53
N PHE A 864 -13.21 34.17 -22.85
CA PHE A 864 -13.89 33.03 -23.47
C PHE A 864 -15.06 32.51 -22.61
N VAL A 865 -14.82 32.28 -21.32
CA VAL A 865 -15.85 31.85 -20.37
C VAL A 865 -16.96 32.90 -20.21
N GLN A 866 -16.60 34.17 -20.16
CA GLN A 866 -17.56 35.28 -20.09
C GLN A 866 -18.46 35.34 -21.34
N GLU A 867 -17.89 35.18 -22.53
CA GLU A 867 -18.63 35.18 -23.79
C GLU A 867 -19.59 33.99 -23.93
N LEU A 868 -19.22 32.83 -23.37
CA LEU A 868 -20.13 31.68 -23.24
C LEU A 868 -21.32 31.99 -22.32
N ASP A 869 -21.08 32.56 -21.13
CA ASP A 869 -22.14 32.94 -20.19
C ASP A 869 -23.09 34.00 -20.80
N ILE A 870 -22.53 35.01 -21.47
CA ILE A 870 -23.31 36.06 -22.14
C ILE A 870 -24.21 35.45 -23.21
N ARG A 871 -23.69 34.59 -24.08
CA ARG A 871 -24.49 33.95 -25.15
C ARG A 871 -25.54 32.99 -24.60
N MET A 872 -25.22 32.24 -23.54
CA MET A 872 -26.20 31.39 -22.85
C MET A 872 -27.34 32.24 -22.26
N ARG A 873 -27.02 33.35 -21.58
CA ARG A 873 -28.04 34.26 -21.01
C ARG A 873 -28.86 35.00 -22.07
N ARG A 874 -28.31 35.21 -23.26
CA ARG A 874 -29.04 35.74 -24.41
C ARG A 874 -30.09 34.75 -24.94
N GLN A 875 -29.85 33.44 -24.83
CA GLN A 875 -30.87 32.44 -25.17
C GLN A 875 -32.01 32.43 -24.15
N SER A 876 -31.69 32.57 -22.86
CA SER A 876 -32.68 32.74 -21.79
C SER A 876 -31.98 33.30 -20.53
N PRO A 877 -32.51 34.34 -19.85
CA PRO A 877 -31.84 35.00 -18.72
C PRO A 877 -31.47 34.06 -17.56
N GLU A 878 -32.28 33.02 -17.34
CA GLU A 878 -32.02 31.97 -16.36
C GLU A 878 -30.93 30.96 -16.79
N LYS A 879 -30.64 30.81 -18.09
CA LYS A 879 -29.60 29.92 -18.62
C LYS A 879 -28.22 30.58 -18.59
N GLY A 880 -27.58 30.63 -17.43
CA GLY A 880 -26.14 30.99 -17.30
C GLY A 880 -25.18 29.84 -17.60
N LEU A 881 -23.87 30.07 -17.45
CA LEU A 881 -22.77 29.12 -17.72
C LEU A 881 -22.95 27.74 -17.04
N LYS A 882 -23.54 27.70 -15.84
CA LYS A 882 -23.83 26.46 -15.10
C LYS A 882 -24.79 25.50 -15.84
N HIS A 883 -25.50 25.97 -16.85
CA HIS A 883 -26.42 25.17 -17.68
C HIS A 883 -25.82 24.77 -19.03
N LEU A 884 -24.59 25.21 -19.34
CA LEU A 884 -23.93 24.88 -20.60
C LEU A 884 -23.48 23.42 -20.61
N THR A 885 -22.87 22.95 -19.53
CA THR A 885 -22.38 21.58 -19.37
C THR A 885 -22.55 21.10 -17.93
N GLN A 886 -22.71 19.79 -17.73
CA GLN A 886 -22.74 19.22 -16.37
C GLN A 886 -21.33 19.19 -15.77
N LYS A 887 -20.30 18.95 -16.59
CA LYS A 887 -18.90 18.95 -16.17
C LYS A 887 -17.98 19.68 -17.15
N TRP A 888 -17.01 20.38 -16.58
CA TRP A 888 -15.85 20.95 -17.27
C TRP A 888 -14.63 20.11 -16.90
N ILE A 889 -14.08 19.39 -17.85
CA ILE A 889 -12.91 18.54 -17.63
C ILE A 889 -11.70 19.22 -18.26
N TYR A 890 -10.60 19.27 -17.54
CA TYR A 890 -9.32 19.72 -18.07
C TYR A 890 -8.23 18.70 -17.81
N VAL A 891 -7.59 18.23 -18.89
CA VAL A 891 -6.48 17.28 -18.88
C VAL A 891 -5.21 18.03 -19.30
N PRO A 892 -4.33 18.43 -18.36
CA PRO A 892 -3.22 19.35 -18.63
C PRO A 892 -2.21 18.80 -19.63
N GLY A 893 -1.77 19.68 -20.55
CA GLY A 893 -0.70 19.40 -21.50
C GLY A 893 0.71 19.56 -20.93
N ASN A 894 1.72 19.47 -21.80
CA ASN A 894 3.13 19.55 -21.41
C ASN A 894 3.65 21.00 -21.40
N HIS A 895 2.94 21.95 -22.01
CA HIS A 895 3.27 23.38 -21.97
C HIS A 895 2.56 24.13 -20.83
N ASP A 896 1.58 23.50 -20.19
CA ASP A 896 0.88 24.01 -19.00
C ASP A 896 1.68 23.76 -17.70
N TYR A 897 2.96 24.13 -17.70
CA TYR A 897 3.91 23.62 -16.71
C TYR A 897 3.72 24.17 -15.30
N LYS A 898 3.15 25.37 -15.11
CA LYS A 898 2.87 25.88 -13.75
C LYS A 898 1.80 25.05 -13.05
N ILE A 899 0.87 24.52 -13.83
CA ILE A 899 -0.14 23.59 -13.35
C ILE A 899 0.56 22.31 -12.92
N TRP A 900 1.52 21.83 -13.72
CA TRP A 900 2.40 20.72 -13.33
C TRP A 900 3.18 20.98 -12.04
N ASP A 901 3.83 22.14 -11.88
CA ASP A 901 4.57 22.50 -10.67
C ASP A 901 3.64 22.48 -9.44
N MET A 902 2.45 23.07 -9.56
CA MET A 902 1.46 23.14 -8.47
C MET A 902 0.92 21.76 -8.10
N LEU A 903 0.49 20.97 -9.10
CA LEU A 903 -0.10 19.65 -8.89
C LEU A 903 0.95 18.65 -8.38
N SER A 904 2.17 18.69 -8.93
CA SER A 904 3.27 17.83 -8.48
C SER A 904 3.78 18.22 -7.09
N SER A 905 3.87 19.51 -6.77
CA SER A 905 4.26 19.97 -5.42
C SER A 905 3.22 19.56 -4.39
N LYS A 906 1.93 19.71 -4.69
CA LYS A 906 0.85 19.28 -3.81
C LYS A 906 0.91 17.76 -3.55
N LEU A 907 1.02 16.95 -4.61
CA LEU A 907 1.04 15.48 -4.50
C LEU A 907 2.33 14.91 -3.88
N VAL A 908 3.50 15.48 -4.19
CA VAL A 908 4.81 14.94 -3.77
C VAL A 908 5.25 15.49 -2.43
N CYS A 909 4.86 16.73 -2.11
CA CYS A 909 5.31 17.45 -0.93
C CYS A 909 4.15 17.70 0.03
N ASP A 910 3.13 18.48 -0.35
CA ASP A 910 2.14 18.96 0.61
C ASP A 910 1.28 17.83 1.18
N ASP A 911 0.75 16.95 0.34
CA ASP A 911 -0.09 15.82 0.77
C ASP A 911 0.76 14.75 1.50
N VAL A 912 2.04 14.62 1.17
CA VAL A 912 3.00 13.72 1.86
C VAL A 912 3.33 14.26 3.25
N LEU A 913 3.58 15.57 3.37
CA LEU A 913 3.83 16.25 4.64
C LEU A 913 2.57 16.29 5.51
N ALA A 914 1.41 16.61 4.92
CA ALA A 914 0.11 16.63 5.61
C ALA A 914 -0.31 15.22 6.09
N SER A 915 0.08 14.16 5.36
CA SER A 915 -0.13 12.77 5.78
C SER A 915 0.97 12.21 6.68
N GLY A 916 1.95 13.02 7.12
CA GLY A 916 3.02 12.61 8.04
C GLY A 916 4.03 11.63 7.45
N LYS A 917 4.08 11.45 6.13
CA LYS A 917 4.99 10.54 5.44
C LYS A 917 6.31 11.24 5.09
N LYS A 918 7.40 10.46 4.96
CA LYS A 918 8.74 11.00 4.61
C LYS A 918 8.80 11.45 3.16
N MET A 919 9.37 12.63 2.87
CA MET A 919 9.66 13.05 1.48
C MET A 919 10.44 11.95 0.74
N GLY A 920 9.87 11.43 -0.35
CA GLY A 920 10.40 10.29 -1.12
C GLY A 920 9.53 9.02 -1.08
N SER A 921 8.51 8.94 -0.22
CA SER A 921 7.57 7.82 -0.08
C SER A 921 6.39 7.85 -1.08
N VAL A 922 6.52 8.58 -2.19
CA VAL A 922 5.44 8.75 -3.18
C VAL A 922 5.16 7.40 -3.88
N PRO A 923 3.96 6.80 -3.75
CA PRO A 923 3.62 5.57 -4.44
C PRO A 923 3.44 5.80 -5.95
N THR A 924 3.78 4.77 -6.72
CA THR A 924 3.40 4.60 -8.14
C THR A 924 2.01 3.95 -8.18
N PRO A 925 1.10 4.24 -9.14
CA PRO A 925 1.37 4.60 -10.54
C PRO A 925 1.75 6.06 -10.76
N VAL A 926 2.26 6.37 -11.95
CA VAL A 926 2.64 7.71 -12.42
C VAL A 926 1.52 8.69 -12.06
N MET A 927 1.83 9.70 -11.24
CA MET A 927 0.87 10.43 -10.39
C MET A 927 -0.45 10.76 -11.07
N THR A 928 -1.43 9.86 -10.92
CA THR A 928 -2.81 10.10 -11.28
C THR A 928 -3.41 11.04 -10.26
N GLY A 929 -3.91 12.19 -10.71
CA GLY A 929 -4.50 13.19 -9.84
C GLY A 929 -5.84 13.63 -10.38
N LYS A 930 -6.79 13.81 -9.46
CA LYS A 930 -8.12 14.31 -9.76
C LYS A 930 -8.46 15.38 -8.72
N TRP A 931 -8.72 16.58 -9.20
CA TRP A 931 -9.06 17.74 -8.36
C TRP A 931 -10.43 18.26 -8.78
N ILE A 932 -11.36 18.37 -7.83
CA ILE A 932 -12.77 18.64 -8.09
C ILE A 932 -13.18 19.92 -7.35
N GLY A 933 -13.98 20.77 -8.00
CA GLY A 933 -14.55 21.93 -7.34
C GLY A 933 -13.48 22.90 -6.83
N GLU A 934 -13.58 23.30 -5.56
CA GLU A 934 -12.67 24.30 -4.97
C GLU A 934 -11.20 23.83 -4.86
N GLU A 935 -10.94 22.52 -4.95
CA GLU A 935 -9.58 21.98 -4.96
C GLU A 935 -8.89 22.14 -6.33
N SER A 936 -9.66 22.41 -7.39
CA SER A 936 -9.13 22.69 -8.72
C SER A 936 -8.75 24.16 -8.85
N PHE A 937 -7.47 24.46 -9.10
CA PHE A 937 -7.02 25.83 -9.38
C PHE A 937 -7.79 26.46 -10.56
N PHE A 938 -8.25 25.64 -11.50
CA PHE A 938 -9.00 26.05 -12.68
C PHE A 938 -10.43 26.51 -12.33
N ALA A 939 -11.02 26.00 -11.25
CA ALA A 939 -12.37 26.33 -10.82
C ALA A 939 -12.53 27.79 -10.37
N GLY A 940 -11.43 28.45 -9.96
CA GLY A 940 -11.43 29.86 -9.58
C GLY A 940 -11.90 30.80 -10.70
N ILE A 941 -11.71 30.42 -11.97
CA ILE A 941 -12.16 31.20 -13.13
C ILE A 941 -13.69 31.14 -13.28
N PHE A 942 -14.31 30.04 -12.84
CA PHE A 942 -15.73 29.75 -12.99
C PHE A 942 -16.58 30.23 -11.79
N ARG A 943 -15.94 30.62 -10.68
CA ARG A 943 -16.60 31.00 -9.42
C ARG A 943 -17.64 32.12 -9.59
N THR A 944 -17.31 33.14 -10.39
CA THR A 944 -18.21 34.29 -10.67
C THR A 944 -19.50 33.88 -11.40
N TYR A 945 -19.54 32.69 -12.00
CA TYR A 945 -20.66 32.17 -12.79
C TYR A 945 -21.43 31.04 -12.10
N CYS A 946 -21.13 30.75 -10.82
CA CYS A 946 -21.71 29.64 -10.05
C CYS A 946 -21.50 28.25 -10.70
N ALA A 947 -20.42 28.08 -11.47
CA ALA A 947 -20.09 26.84 -12.17
C ALA A 947 -18.82 26.16 -11.63
N GLN A 948 -18.21 26.68 -10.56
CA GLN A 948 -16.97 26.16 -10.00
C GLN A 948 -17.06 24.70 -9.54
N ASN A 949 -18.22 24.25 -9.05
CA ASN A 949 -18.43 22.88 -8.58
C ASN A 949 -18.57 21.86 -9.74
N GLN A 950 -18.67 22.33 -10.99
CA GLN A 950 -18.72 21.49 -12.18
C GLN A 950 -17.32 21.24 -12.78
N VAL A 951 -16.27 21.84 -12.22
CA VAL A 951 -14.90 21.82 -12.76
C VAL A 951 -14.09 20.68 -12.18
N ILE A 952 -13.43 19.92 -13.05
CA ILE A 952 -12.57 18.80 -12.72
C ILE A 952 -11.27 18.90 -13.51
N VAL A 953 -10.13 18.75 -12.83
CA VAL A 953 -8.83 18.58 -13.46
C VAL A 953 -8.38 17.14 -13.26
N GLU A 954 -8.05 16.43 -14.34
CA GLU A 954 -7.60 15.04 -14.29
C GLU A 954 -6.26 14.87 -15.02
N TYR A 955 -5.38 14.07 -14.46
CA TYR A 955 -4.07 13.78 -15.03
C TYR A 955 -3.69 12.31 -14.78
N PRO A 956 -3.01 11.60 -15.72
CA PRO A 956 -2.70 12.00 -17.09
C PRO A 956 -3.85 11.80 -18.08
N ASN A 957 -4.94 11.14 -17.65
CA ASN A 957 -6.04 10.70 -18.51
C ASN A 957 -7.38 11.05 -17.89
N HIS A 958 -8.37 11.27 -18.76
CA HIS A 958 -9.77 11.28 -18.43
C HIS A 958 -10.47 10.06 -19.04
N GLU A 959 -11.35 9.40 -18.28
CA GLU A 959 -12.07 8.20 -18.73
C GLU A 959 -13.57 8.47 -18.85
N ILE A 960 -14.15 8.08 -20.00
CA ILE A 960 -15.59 8.06 -20.23
C ILE A 960 -16.03 6.61 -20.44
N ASN A 961 -16.98 6.16 -19.61
CA ASN A 961 -17.51 4.80 -19.68
C ASN A 961 -18.77 4.76 -20.56
N PHE A 962 -18.80 3.81 -21.51
CA PHE A 962 -19.95 3.48 -22.34
C PHE A 962 -20.28 2.01 -22.13
N ARG A 963 -21.24 1.72 -21.24
CA ARG A 963 -21.59 0.35 -20.81
C ARG A 963 -20.37 -0.41 -20.26
N GLN A 964 -19.96 -1.50 -20.92
CA GLN A 964 -18.79 -2.32 -20.56
C GLN A 964 -17.50 -1.93 -21.32
N GLU A 965 -17.57 -0.88 -22.16
CA GLU A 965 -16.46 -0.39 -22.96
C GLU A 965 -16.01 0.99 -22.48
N LYS A 966 -14.72 1.28 -22.67
CA LYS A 966 -14.09 2.51 -22.17
C LYS A 966 -13.56 3.37 -23.30
N MET A 967 -13.66 4.68 -23.11
CA MET A 967 -12.97 5.71 -23.87
C MET A 967 -11.96 6.41 -22.97
N VAL A 968 -10.72 6.53 -23.43
CA VAL A 968 -9.64 7.21 -22.71
C VAL A 968 -9.22 8.45 -23.49
N LEU A 969 -9.18 9.59 -22.81
CA LEU A 969 -8.76 10.88 -23.35
C LEU A 969 -7.47 11.32 -22.65
N THR A 970 -6.47 11.74 -23.43
CA THR A 970 -5.17 12.19 -22.90
C THR A 970 -4.59 13.32 -23.74
N HIS A 971 -3.60 14.06 -23.24
CA HIS A 971 -2.84 14.98 -24.10
C HIS A 971 -2.06 14.20 -25.18
N GLY A 972 -1.32 13.18 -24.74
CA GLY A 972 -0.53 12.30 -25.62
C GLY A 972 0.94 12.68 -25.79
N HIS A 973 1.50 13.61 -24.99
CA HIS A 973 2.92 14.01 -25.05
C HIS A 973 3.90 12.85 -24.81
N TYR A 974 3.52 11.83 -24.03
CA TYR A 974 4.32 10.61 -23.85
C TYR A 974 4.43 9.74 -25.11
N LEU A 975 3.60 10.00 -26.13
CA LEU A 975 3.62 9.29 -27.40
C LEU A 975 4.59 9.94 -28.40
N ASP A 976 5.10 11.14 -28.11
CA ASP A 976 6.07 11.85 -28.94
C ASP A 976 7.49 11.80 -28.38
N SER A 977 8.35 11.09 -29.10
CA SER A 977 9.79 10.96 -28.87
C SER A 977 10.57 12.28 -28.78
N LYS A 978 10.03 13.41 -29.28
CA LYS A 978 10.71 14.71 -29.23
C LYS A 978 10.50 15.47 -27.92
N GLN A 979 9.53 15.07 -27.12
CA GLN A 979 9.15 15.77 -25.87
C GLN A 979 9.54 15.01 -24.60
N THR A 980 10.23 13.89 -24.78
CA THR A 980 10.69 13.00 -23.72
C THR A 980 12.20 12.83 -23.84
N ARG A 981 12.91 12.60 -22.72
CA ARG A 981 14.35 12.30 -22.75
C ARG A 981 14.67 10.93 -23.36
N PHE A 982 13.67 10.06 -23.48
CA PHE A 982 13.73 8.79 -24.19
C PHE A 982 13.23 8.94 -25.64
N ASN A 983 13.89 8.26 -26.58
CA ASN A 983 13.61 8.39 -28.02
C ASN A 983 12.37 7.60 -28.51
N ASP A 984 11.86 6.67 -27.70
CA ASP A 984 10.67 5.88 -28.00
C ASP A 984 10.16 5.20 -26.71
N LEU A 985 8.86 5.29 -26.43
CA LEU A 985 8.26 4.76 -25.19
C LEU A 985 8.28 3.24 -25.17
N SER A 986 7.97 2.60 -26.31
CA SER A 986 7.95 1.15 -26.45
C SER A 986 9.35 0.55 -26.40
N ASP A 987 10.36 1.18 -27.00
CA ASP A 987 11.76 0.73 -26.91
C ASP A 987 12.31 0.92 -25.49
N TYR A 988 11.92 2.00 -24.80
CA TYR A 988 12.38 2.25 -23.44
C TYR A 988 11.81 1.24 -22.44
N LEU A 989 10.50 1.00 -22.47
CA LEU A 989 9.83 0.11 -21.52
C LEU A 989 10.04 -1.38 -21.84
N SER A 990 10.26 -1.74 -23.11
CA SER A 990 10.52 -3.14 -23.51
C SER A 990 11.82 -3.74 -22.94
N ASN A 991 12.75 -2.91 -22.46
CA ASN A 991 13.97 -3.37 -21.79
C ASN A 991 13.72 -3.90 -20.37
N PHE A 992 12.53 -3.69 -19.80
CA PHE A 992 12.20 -4.06 -18.43
C PHE A 992 11.17 -5.18 -18.42
N LYS A 993 11.48 -6.29 -17.74
CA LYS A 993 10.64 -7.50 -17.74
C LYS A 993 9.89 -7.72 -16.42
N SER A 994 10.43 -7.24 -15.30
CA SER A 994 9.75 -7.39 -14.01
C SER A 994 8.77 -6.24 -13.73
N PRO A 995 7.65 -6.49 -13.03
CA PRO A 995 6.71 -5.44 -12.61
C PRO A 995 7.36 -4.33 -11.77
N GLU A 996 8.46 -4.63 -11.06
CA GLU A 996 9.19 -3.66 -10.25
C GLU A 996 10.13 -2.78 -11.10
N GLU A 997 10.82 -3.34 -12.08
CA GLU A 997 11.63 -2.56 -13.02
C GLU A 997 10.77 -1.64 -13.88
N ILE A 998 9.65 -2.15 -14.39
CA ILE A 998 8.67 -1.33 -15.13
C ILE A 998 8.16 -0.19 -14.24
N ARG A 999 7.90 -0.45 -12.95
CA ARG A 999 7.49 0.59 -11.98
C ARG A 999 8.58 1.66 -11.80
N LYS A 1000 9.84 1.26 -11.65
CA LYS A 1000 10.99 2.18 -11.53
C LYS A 1000 11.21 2.97 -12.83
N ALA A 1001 11.07 2.34 -13.98
CA ALA A 1001 11.19 2.96 -15.30
C ALA A 1001 10.09 4.01 -15.54
N ARG A 1002 8.83 3.71 -15.20
CA ARG A 1002 7.73 4.68 -15.23
C ARG A 1002 7.93 5.89 -14.33
N ARG A 1003 8.38 5.65 -13.09
CA ARG A 1003 8.72 6.75 -12.16
C ARG A 1003 9.81 7.63 -12.75
N ARG A 1004 10.81 7.04 -13.40
CA ARG A 1004 11.88 7.77 -14.07
C ARG A 1004 11.34 8.60 -15.25
N ILE A 1005 10.45 8.06 -16.08
CA ILE A 1005 9.77 8.80 -17.16
C ILE A 1005 9.09 10.06 -16.61
N PHE A 1006 8.29 9.94 -15.54
CA PHE A 1006 7.61 11.08 -14.94
C PHE A 1006 8.59 12.16 -14.43
N ILE A 1007 9.62 11.73 -13.68
CA ILE A 1007 10.64 12.64 -13.13
C ILE A 1007 11.41 13.31 -14.26
N GLU A 1008 11.81 12.57 -15.30
CA GLU A 1008 12.54 13.11 -16.45
C GLU A 1008 11.69 14.08 -17.27
N THR A 1009 10.38 13.82 -17.43
CA THR A 1009 9.45 14.74 -18.08
C THR A 1009 9.26 16.02 -17.26
N ALA A 1010 9.06 15.91 -15.95
CA ALA A 1010 8.97 17.08 -15.06
C ALA A 1010 10.27 17.90 -15.10
N GLN A 1011 11.44 17.25 -15.00
CA GLN A 1011 12.75 17.91 -15.11
C GLN A 1011 13.00 18.54 -16.49
N TYR A 1012 12.60 17.85 -17.57
CA TYR A 1012 12.70 18.38 -18.93
C TYR A 1012 11.85 19.65 -19.07
N GLN A 1013 10.61 19.63 -18.57
CA GLN A 1013 9.73 20.80 -18.58
C GLN A 1013 10.31 21.95 -17.74
N THR A 1014 10.82 21.70 -16.53
CA THR A 1014 11.49 22.71 -15.71
C THR A 1014 12.72 23.34 -16.41
N VAL A 1015 13.53 22.53 -17.11
CA VAL A 1015 14.71 23.01 -17.85
C VAL A 1015 14.32 23.78 -19.12
N ALA A 1016 13.33 23.29 -19.88
CA ALA A 1016 12.79 23.99 -21.04
C ALA A 1016 12.26 25.38 -20.67
N ASN A 1017 11.64 25.53 -19.50
CA ASN A 1017 11.19 26.82 -18.96
C ASN A 1017 12.33 27.78 -18.62
N THR A 1018 13.43 27.24 -18.08
CA THR A 1018 14.61 28.04 -17.74
C THR A 1018 15.27 28.61 -19.01
N ILE A 1019 15.24 27.85 -20.12
CA ILE A 1019 15.81 28.25 -21.41
C ILE A 1019 14.88 29.22 -22.16
N SER A 1020 13.56 29.11 -22.01
CA SER A 1020 12.57 30.01 -22.58
C SER A 1020 12.47 31.38 -21.90
N PHE A 1021 13.19 31.60 -20.79
CA PHE A 1021 13.03 32.78 -19.93
C PHE A 1021 13.81 34.04 -20.36
N THR A 1022 14.49 34.05 -21.51
CA THR A 1022 15.31 35.22 -21.85
C THR A 1022 15.32 35.61 -23.31
N MET A 1023 14.45 36.56 -23.67
CA MET A 1023 14.73 37.47 -24.80
C MET A 1023 15.97 38.36 -24.53
N GLY A 1024 16.33 38.58 -23.25
CA GLY A 1024 17.51 39.36 -22.86
C GLY A 1024 18.86 38.62 -22.97
N PHE A 1025 18.90 37.30 -22.99
CA PHE A 1025 20.17 36.53 -22.96
C PHE A 1025 20.75 36.28 -24.37
N ARG A 1026 19.94 36.44 -25.43
CA ARG A 1026 20.47 36.50 -26.82
C ARG A 1026 21.30 37.75 -27.08
N GLY A 1027 20.97 38.87 -26.41
CA GLY A 1027 21.75 40.11 -26.48
C GLY A 1027 22.90 40.16 -25.49
N LEU A 1028 22.69 39.66 -24.25
CA LEU A 1028 23.70 39.67 -23.20
C LEU A 1028 24.85 38.68 -23.48
N ALA A 1029 24.58 37.53 -24.11
CA ALA A 1029 25.61 36.54 -24.45
C ALA A 1029 26.61 37.01 -25.52
N ASN A 1030 26.25 37.98 -26.37
CA ASN A 1030 27.17 38.58 -27.35
C ASN A 1030 28.01 39.73 -26.78
N VAL A 1031 27.62 40.30 -25.63
CA VAL A 1031 28.28 41.45 -25.02
C VAL A 1031 29.17 41.04 -23.84
N LEU A 1032 28.81 39.98 -23.12
CA LEU A 1032 29.51 39.55 -21.90
C LEU A 1032 30.54 38.42 -22.08
N VAL A 1033 30.62 37.78 -23.25
CA VAL A 1033 31.55 36.66 -23.47
C VAL A 1033 32.15 36.71 -24.88
N GLY A 1034 33.22 37.48 -25.03
CA GLY A 1034 34.08 37.46 -26.22
C GLY A 1034 34.79 36.10 -26.43
N PRO A 1035 35.43 35.91 -27.59
CA PRO A 1035 35.64 34.59 -28.21
C PRO A 1035 36.52 33.57 -27.45
N ASP A 1036 37.30 33.97 -26.44
CA ASP A 1036 38.46 33.17 -26.03
C ASP A 1036 38.40 32.50 -24.66
N ALA A 1037 37.32 32.61 -23.88
CA ALA A 1037 37.31 32.08 -22.51
C ALA A 1037 36.29 30.96 -22.20
N PHE A 1038 35.51 30.48 -23.17
CA PHE A 1038 34.43 29.51 -22.91
C PHE A 1038 34.63 28.13 -23.54
N GLY A 1039 35.54 27.98 -24.51
CA GLY A 1039 35.74 26.74 -25.26
C GLY A 1039 36.25 25.54 -24.44
N ASN A 1040 37.07 25.77 -23.41
CA ASN A 1040 37.73 24.68 -22.67
C ASN A 1040 36.96 24.19 -21.44
N LYS A 1041 36.08 25.01 -20.84
CA LYS A 1041 35.21 24.57 -19.74
C LYS A 1041 33.94 23.89 -20.24
N ILE A 1042 33.40 24.30 -21.40
CA ILE A 1042 32.29 23.57 -22.02
C ILE A 1042 32.76 22.23 -22.58
N LYS A 1043 33.95 22.09 -23.16
CA LYS A 1043 34.43 20.79 -23.68
C LYS A 1043 34.47 19.67 -22.62
N LYS A 1044 34.68 20.00 -21.34
CA LYS A 1044 34.62 19.01 -20.25
C LYS A 1044 33.19 18.63 -19.83
N LEU A 1045 32.23 19.56 -19.94
CA LEU A 1045 30.81 19.27 -19.73
C LEU A 1045 30.17 18.59 -20.95
N TYR A 1046 30.69 18.87 -22.15
CA TYR A 1046 30.28 18.38 -23.47
C TYR A 1046 30.51 16.88 -23.69
N HIS A 1047 31.46 16.28 -22.95
CA HIS A 1047 31.74 14.85 -23.02
C HIS A 1047 31.01 13.99 -21.96
N GLN A 1048 30.47 14.61 -20.90
CA GLN A 1048 29.75 13.90 -19.82
C GLN A 1048 28.23 13.87 -20.00
N VAL A 1049 27.66 14.77 -20.80
CA VAL A 1049 26.25 14.75 -21.15
C VAL A 1049 26.17 14.48 -22.64
N GLY A 1050 25.74 13.26 -22.99
CA GLY A 1050 25.67 12.79 -24.37
C GLY A 1050 24.92 13.75 -25.31
N SER A 1051 25.12 13.51 -26.61
CA SER A 1051 24.70 14.26 -27.81
C SER A 1051 23.24 14.75 -27.92
N SER A 1052 22.40 14.59 -26.90
CA SER A 1052 21.00 15.01 -26.85
C SER A 1052 20.79 16.50 -26.53
N LEU A 1053 21.79 17.21 -25.98
CA LEU A 1053 21.64 18.66 -25.68
C LEU A 1053 21.77 19.58 -26.91
N LEU A 1054 22.31 19.09 -28.03
CA LEU A 1054 22.42 19.84 -29.29
C LEU A 1054 21.11 19.87 -30.10
N ILE A 1055 20.17 18.96 -29.81
CA ILE A 1055 18.81 18.97 -30.37
C ILE A 1055 18.00 20.16 -29.82
N LEU A 1056 18.33 20.62 -28.61
CA LEU A 1056 17.68 21.74 -27.92
C LEU A 1056 17.95 23.12 -28.56
N LEU A 1057 19.03 23.27 -29.35
CA LEU A 1057 19.42 24.56 -29.95
C LEU A 1057 19.07 24.68 -31.44
N PHE A 1058 18.75 23.57 -32.11
CA PHE A 1058 18.29 23.56 -33.50
C PHE A 1058 17.19 22.50 -33.65
N PRO A 1059 15.90 22.86 -33.51
CA PRO A 1059 14.83 21.93 -33.82
C PRO A 1059 14.90 21.62 -35.33
N ARG A 1060 15.43 20.44 -35.69
CA ARG A 1060 15.15 19.85 -37.00
C ARG A 1060 13.65 19.58 -37.03
N GLU A 1061 12.95 20.34 -37.89
CA GLU A 1061 11.53 20.33 -38.20
C GLU A 1061 10.74 19.19 -37.53
N ALA A 1062 9.86 19.57 -36.60
CA ALA A 1062 8.69 18.76 -36.26
C ALA A 1062 8.01 18.39 -37.59
N ARG A 1063 7.81 17.09 -37.86
CA ARG A 1063 7.05 16.63 -39.04
C ARG A 1063 5.57 16.95 -38.82
N LYS A 1064 5.26 18.24 -38.84
CA LYS A 1064 3.96 18.85 -39.13
C LYS A 1064 3.50 18.24 -40.47
N GLY A 1065 2.29 17.68 -40.57
CA GLY A 1065 1.74 17.28 -41.89
C GLY A 1065 1.30 15.82 -42.11
N LYS A 1066 1.57 14.86 -41.22
CA LYS A 1066 1.47 13.42 -41.58
C LYS A 1066 0.44 12.63 -40.76
N ARG A 1067 -0.20 11.65 -41.41
CA ARG A 1067 -1.07 10.62 -40.77
C ARG A 1067 -0.37 9.96 -39.58
N LEU A 1068 -1.14 9.43 -38.63
CA LEU A 1068 -0.62 8.73 -37.45
C LEU A 1068 0.36 7.62 -37.89
N SER A 1069 1.58 7.69 -37.40
CA SER A 1069 2.63 6.75 -37.79
C SER A 1069 2.47 5.40 -37.08
N SER A 1070 2.95 4.32 -37.70
CA SER A 1070 3.00 2.99 -37.06
C SER A 1070 3.77 3.01 -35.73
N LYS A 1071 4.74 3.94 -35.57
CA LYS A 1071 5.47 4.15 -34.32
C LYS A 1071 4.56 4.70 -33.21
N GLN A 1072 3.71 5.69 -33.52
CA GLN A 1072 2.75 6.25 -32.55
C GLN A 1072 1.69 5.23 -32.12
N LEU A 1073 1.19 4.40 -33.05
CA LEU A 1073 0.24 3.34 -32.72
C LEU A 1073 0.84 2.26 -31.79
N ARG A 1074 2.14 1.92 -31.96
CA ARG A 1074 2.86 1.03 -31.04
C ARG A 1074 3.07 1.65 -29.66
N ASN A 1075 3.49 2.92 -29.61
CA ASN A 1075 3.69 3.63 -28.35
C ASN A 1075 2.38 3.78 -27.57
N MET A 1076 1.24 3.92 -28.24
CA MET A 1076 -0.07 3.93 -27.61
C MET A 1076 -0.39 2.58 -26.94
N GLY A 1077 -0.11 1.46 -27.60
CA GLY A 1077 -0.28 0.14 -26.99
C GLY A 1077 0.58 -0.03 -25.74
N CYS A 1078 1.86 0.33 -25.82
CA CYS A 1078 2.75 0.36 -24.67
C CYS A 1078 2.26 1.33 -23.58
N TYR A 1079 1.71 2.49 -23.96
CA TYR A 1079 1.12 3.45 -23.02
C TYR A 1079 -0.08 2.85 -22.27
N LEU A 1080 -1.00 2.18 -22.96
CA LEU A 1080 -2.18 1.61 -22.32
C LEU A 1080 -1.86 0.39 -21.45
N GLU A 1081 -1.08 -0.56 -21.97
CA GLU A 1081 -0.75 -1.81 -21.28
C GLU A 1081 0.34 -1.62 -20.22
N GLN A 1082 1.42 -0.94 -20.60
CA GLN A 1082 2.65 -0.88 -19.82
C GLN A 1082 2.87 0.45 -19.14
N PHE A 1083 2.15 1.53 -19.43
CA PHE A 1083 2.25 2.79 -18.67
C PHE A 1083 1.04 2.96 -17.74
N CYS A 1084 -0.19 2.78 -18.27
CA CYS A 1084 -1.46 2.92 -17.55
C CYS A 1084 -1.97 1.62 -16.91
N GLN A 1085 -1.44 0.45 -17.28
CA GLN A 1085 -1.85 -0.87 -16.75
C GLN A 1085 -3.32 -1.23 -16.95
N TYR A 1086 -3.91 -0.88 -18.09
CA TYR A 1086 -5.26 -1.35 -18.41
C TYR A 1086 -5.28 -2.88 -18.55
N LYS A 1087 -6.03 -3.57 -17.65
CA LYS A 1087 -6.24 -5.03 -17.71
C LYS A 1087 -7.07 -5.44 -18.93
N LYS A 1088 -8.05 -4.61 -19.30
CA LYS A 1088 -8.82 -4.68 -20.56
C LYS A 1088 -8.57 -3.37 -21.29
N LEU A 1089 -8.07 -3.45 -22.52
CA LEU A 1089 -7.82 -2.26 -23.33
C LEU A 1089 -9.11 -1.48 -23.59
N PRO A 1090 -9.06 -0.13 -23.57
CA PRO A 1090 -10.21 0.67 -23.94
C PRO A 1090 -10.58 0.45 -25.41
N ARG A 1091 -11.85 0.63 -25.74
CA ARG A 1091 -12.33 0.52 -27.12
C ARG A 1091 -11.93 1.75 -27.93
N TRP A 1092 -11.90 2.92 -27.30
CA TRP A 1092 -11.55 4.20 -27.92
C TRP A 1092 -10.43 4.92 -27.17
N PHE A 1093 -9.52 5.53 -27.92
CA PHE A 1093 -8.43 6.34 -27.40
C PHE A 1093 -8.36 7.67 -28.13
N ILE A 1094 -8.39 8.79 -27.38
CA ILE A 1094 -8.40 10.15 -27.92
C ILE A 1094 -7.19 10.91 -27.38
N PHE A 1095 -6.49 11.62 -28.27
CA PHE A 1095 -5.41 12.54 -27.87
C PHE A 1095 -5.31 13.77 -28.79
N GLY A 1096 -4.52 14.79 -28.44
CA GLY A 1096 -4.48 16.06 -29.19
C GLY A 1096 -3.13 16.51 -29.74
N HIS A 1097 -2.05 15.89 -29.27
CA HIS A 1097 -0.68 16.39 -29.38
C HIS A 1097 -0.10 16.74 -30.76
N THR A 1098 -0.61 16.20 -31.88
CA THR A 1098 0.10 16.29 -33.18
C THR A 1098 -0.44 17.37 -34.13
N HIS A 1099 -1.37 18.21 -33.65
CA HIS A 1099 -1.95 19.36 -34.37
C HIS A 1099 -2.68 18.97 -35.68
N HIS A 1100 -2.89 17.69 -35.94
CA HIS A 1100 -3.60 17.14 -37.10
C HIS A 1100 -4.69 16.22 -36.63
N GLN A 1101 -5.93 16.61 -36.91
CA GLN A 1101 -7.10 15.79 -36.65
C GLN A 1101 -7.11 14.55 -37.56
N GLY A 1102 -7.51 13.40 -37.03
CA GLY A 1102 -7.56 12.15 -37.79
C GLY A 1102 -8.02 10.96 -36.98
N LYS A 1103 -8.26 9.84 -37.67
CA LYS A 1103 -8.71 8.57 -37.08
C LYS A 1103 -7.91 7.41 -37.66
N GLU A 1104 -7.47 6.49 -36.81
CA GLU A 1104 -6.84 5.24 -37.22
C GLU A 1104 -7.26 4.11 -36.28
N LYS A 1105 -6.90 2.87 -36.64
CA LYS A 1105 -7.03 1.72 -35.74
C LYS A 1105 -5.65 1.20 -35.34
N SER A 1106 -5.44 1.02 -34.04
CA SER A 1106 -4.19 0.47 -33.54
C SER A 1106 -4.01 -1.00 -33.88
N ASN A 1107 -2.77 -1.49 -33.79
CA ASN A 1107 -2.42 -2.90 -33.90
C ASN A 1107 -3.03 -3.78 -32.79
N LEU A 1108 -3.57 -3.18 -31.72
CA LEU A 1108 -4.26 -3.86 -30.62
C LEU A 1108 -5.79 -3.80 -30.72
N GLY A 1109 -6.32 -3.28 -31.84
CA GLY A 1109 -7.76 -3.23 -32.10
C GLY A 1109 -8.51 -2.06 -31.45
N VAL A 1110 -7.81 -1.14 -30.79
CA VAL A 1110 -8.34 0.12 -30.23
C VAL A 1110 -8.56 1.15 -31.35
N ASP A 1111 -9.72 1.81 -31.37
CA ASP A 1111 -10.04 2.91 -32.29
C ASP A 1111 -9.42 4.22 -31.77
N VAL A 1112 -8.54 4.84 -32.55
CA VAL A 1112 -7.72 5.99 -32.14
C VAL A 1112 -8.17 7.25 -32.87
N TYR A 1113 -8.39 8.33 -32.11
CA TYR A 1113 -8.77 9.64 -32.64
C TYR A 1113 -7.79 10.71 -32.17
N ASN A 1114 -7.43 11.60 -33.09
CA ASN A 1114 -6.70 12.81 -32.78
C ASN A 1114 -7.65 14.01 -32.86
N ALA A 1115 -7.78 14.77 -31.78
CA ALA A 1115 -8.68 15.92 -31.71
C ALA A 1115 -8.20 17.11 -32.57
N GLY A 1116 -6.89 17.21 -32.84
CA GLY A 1116 -6.27 18.32 -33.57
C GLY A 1116 -5.84 19.49 -32.67
N SER A 1117 -5.78 20.71 -33.20
CA SER A 1117 -5.35 21.91 -32.47
C SER A 1117 -6.03 23.20 -32.96
N CYS A 1118 -5.70 24.33 -32.32
CA CYS A 1118 -6.22 25.67 -32.58
C CYS A 1118 -5.15 26.62 -33.17
N TYR A 1119 -4.64 26.33 -34.37
CA TYR A 1119 -3.61 27.15 -35.04
C TYR A 1119 -4.00 27.56 -36.47
N SER A 1120 -3.57 28.76 -36.84
CA SER A 1120 -3.86 29.39 -38.13
C SER A 1120 -3.02 28.89 -39.31
N ASP A 1121 -2.00 28.05 -39.07
CA ASP A 1121 -1.00 27.63 -40.07
C ASP A 1121 -1.47 26.53 -41.05
N ARG A 1122 -2.78 26.23 -41.10
CA ARG A 1122 -3.37 25.16 -41.94
C ARG A 1122 -4.74 25.56 -42.53
N ASP A 1123 -5.26 24.78 -43.48
CA ASP A 1123 -6.57 25.03 -44.13
C ASP A 1123 -7.77 24.94 -43.18
N ILE A 1124 -7.56 24.52 -41.92
CA ILE A 1124 -8.57 24.30 -40.88
C ILE A 1124 -8.14 24.98 -39.56
N PRO A 1125 -8.57 26.23 -39.30
CA PRO A 1125 -8.14 27.02 -38.14
C PRO A 1125 -8.44 26.45 -36.74
N ILE A 1126 -9.59 25.80 -36.54
CA ILE A 1126 -9.98 25.20 -35.24
C ILE A 1126 -10.53 23.80 -35.50
N THR A 1127 -10.08 22.80 -34.73
CA THR A 1127 -10.55 21.41 -34.79
C THR A 1127 -11.00 20.93 -33.42
N PHE A 1128 -12.03 20.09 -33.37
CA PHE A 1128 -12.58 19.53 -32.15
C PHE A 1128 -13.36 18.23 -32.42
N LEU A 1129 -13.70 17.47 -31.38
CA LEU A 1129 -14.56 16.28 -31.49
C LEU A 1129 -15.92 16.55 -30.86
N GLU A 1130 -16.97 16.09 -31.53
CA GLU A 1130 -18.29 15.93 -30.94
C GLU A 1130 -18.58 14.42 -30.78
N ILE A 1131 -19.02 14.01 -29.60
CA ILE A 1131 -19.34 12.62 -29.28
C ILE A 1131 -20.79 12.57 -28.83
N GLU A 1132 -21.62 11.85 -29.56
CA GLU A 1132 -23.03 11.64 -29.22
C GLU A 1132 -23.30 10.15 -28.99
N THR A 1133 -24.06 9.80 -27.96
CA THR A 1133 -24.49 8.41 -27.78
C THR A 1133 -25.70 8.09 -28.65
N ASN A 1134 -25.63 6.99 -29.38
CA ASN A 1134 -26.74 6.50 -30.18
C ASN A 1134 -27.86 5.89 -29.31
N ALA A 1135 -28.94 5.41 -29.93
CA ALA A 1135 -30.07 4.77 -29.23
C ALA A 1135 -29.68 3.54 -28.38
N GLN A 1136 -28.50 2.95 -28.64
CA GLN A 1136 -27.94 1.85 -27.85
C GLN A 1136 -26.86 2.31 -26.87
N GLY A 1137 -26.76 3.60 -26.53
CA GLY A 1137 -25.77 4.11 -25.56
C GLY A 1137 -24.32 4.04 -26.04
N MET A 1138 -24.07 3.72 -27.31
CA MET A 1138 -22.73 3.62 -27.89
C MET A 1138 -22.30 4.96 -28.51
N PRO A 1139 -21.02 5.38 -28.36
CA PRO A 1139 -20.57 6.68 -28.84
C PRO A 1139 -20.41 6.71 -30.35
N ILE A 1140 -20.94 7.75 -30.97
CA ILE A 1140 -20.68 8.19 -32.33
C ILE A 1140 -19.74 9.39 -32.25
N ILE A 1141 -18.47 9.19 -32.64
CA ILE A 1141 -17.43 10.21 -32.58
C ILE A 1141 -17.34 10.92 -33.94
N GLN A 1142 -17.49 12.24 -33.94
CA GLN A 1142 -17.46 13.09 -35.14
C GLN A 1142 -16.26 14.04 -35.07
N LEU A 1143 -15.45 14.04 -36.14
CA LEU A 1143 -14.34 14.97 -36.33
C LEU A 1143 -14.91 16.28 -36.90
N MET A 1144 -14.85 17.34 -36.12
CA MET A 1144 -15.44 18.64 -36.43
C MET A 1144 -14.35 19.70 -36.61
N CYS A 1145 -14.65 20.71 -37.42
CA CYS A 1145 -13.78 21.85 -37.59
C CYS A 1145 -14.48 23.15 -37.93
N ILE A 1146 -13.74 24.26 -37.80
CA ILE A 1146 -14.11 25.58 -38.29
C ILE A 1146 -13.16 25.90 -39.42
N ASP A 1147 -13.71 26.13 -40.62
CA ASP A 1147 -12.91 26.43 -41.80
C ASP A 1147 -12.54 27.92 -41.90
N ARG A 1148 -11.72 28.26 -42.91
CA ARG A 1148 -11.28 29.65 -43.15
C ARG A 1148 -12.42 30.65 -43.41
N ASN A 1149 -13.62 30.19 -43.70
CA ASN A 1149 -14.78 31.05 -43.88
C ASN A 1149 -15.57 31.24 -42.58
N GLY A 1150 -15.15 30.59 -41.47
CA GLY A 1150 -15.86 30.62 -40.20
C GLY A 1150 -17.03 29.64 -40.12
N ASN A 1151 -17.12 28.66 -41.02
CA ASN A 1151 -18.20 27.67 -41.01
C ASN A 1151 -17.81 26.43 -40.21
N VAL A 1152 -18.71 25.97 -39.33
CA VAL A 1152 -18.58 24.70 -38.63
C VAL A 1152 -18.99 23.56 -39.55
N LYS A 1153 -18.10 22.59 -39.78
CA LYS A 1153 -18.39 21.41 -40.62
C LYS A 1153 -17.68 20.16 -40.11
N ARG A 1154 -18.15 19.00 -40.60
CA ARG A 1154 -17.46 17.71 -40.41
C ARG A 1154 -16.24 17.63 -41.33
N THR A 1155 -15.17 17.01 -40.86
CA THR A 1155 -13.99 16.74 -41.69
C THR A 1155 -14.06 15.35 -42.32
N ASP A 1156 -13.92 15.25 -43.63
CA ASP A 1156 -13.94 13.99 -44.40
C ASP A 1156 -12.58 13.27 -44.44
N TYR A 1157 -11.85 13.23 -43.32
CA TYR A 1157 -10.62 12.44 -43.24
C TYR A 1157 -10.98 10.97 -43.05
N SER A 1158 -11.13 10.25 -44.18
CA SER A 1158 -11.10 8.78 -44.25
C SER A 1158 -9.68 8.22 -44.31
#